data_AF-A0A1P8YJ37-F1
#
_entry.id   AF-A0A1P8YJ37-F1
#
_cell.length_a   1.000
_cell.length_b   1.000
_cell.length_c   1.000
_cell.angle_alpha   90.00
_cell.angle_beta   90.00
_cell.angle_gamma   90.00
#
_symmetry.space_group_name_H-M   'P 1'
#
loop_
_entity.id
_entity.type
_entity.pdbx_description
1 polymer ?
#
loop_
_entity_poly.entity_id
_entity_poly.type
_entity_poly.pdbx_seq_one_letter_code
_entity_poly.pdbx_strand_id
1 'polypeptide(L)'
;MNGRTAFDLLGPLPKGTTVLEASAGTGKTYAIVGLAARFVAEAGVDPASLLLVTFSRAATKELRERTRERFASAAAGLADPSSSRDPLVAHLADADPDTVALRRRRLLQALSDFDAATIATTHSFCQRMLDGLGIAGERDPDAVLVEEATDLNAEVIGDLYLSTFGRGGSPSLSPGEARKAARAAIFDPQAHLAPDDADGTPAADAAAFAAAVRAEARRRKRAVGVRDFDDLPALLHGVLTDPVHGPAACRRVRDRYSVVLVDEFQDTDPLQWGILRSAFHGQSTLILVGDPKQAIYAFRGAEVLAYLDAVGAADSHQELTTNWRSDAPLLDALAHLHGGAALGHPQIVVHPVDAAKKGSRIGGAVPLRLRHLPRAGAGPLGKTGFPAVGPLRGRVAADLAADIVGLLGGGQTVDRGPGPRPVEPGDIAVLVRTNAQVALVHDALDRAGVPAVTVGGLSVFLTPAARDWLWLLQAIEQPHRSDRVRLAALTPLLGRTAAELDGAGDDAVAQIGGRLRDLSAVFAQSGFAALFERLAAWSGLEARMLSRAAGERRLTDLRHVAQLLNEAAVAESLGLTALTRWLTDRMRDPAIGGVDRSRRLDSDAAAVQIATVHATKGLEYPLVYLPYAWDAAKNPKPDKLLLHDADGRRILDVGGPEGPGYNERKKRHDDEEAGEELRLLYVALTRAMCQLVLWWAPAYSTKAAPLHRMLLSRRPGELAVPAQERVPADPDVAQRLSAWAGDSELVRVEAVGADPIVVPEWTPPQEEVGSWPPRGSTATSTPPGGAPPTRR
;
A
#
# COMPACT_ATOMS: atom_id res chain seq x y z
N MET A 1 21.59 28.28 4.17
CA MET A 1 21.48 26.85 4.51
C MET A 1 21.23 26.80 6.00
N ASN A 2 19.96 26.71 6.43
CA ASN A 2 19.65 26.48 7.84
C ASN A 2 20.27 25.14 8.24
N GLY A 3 21.14 25.13 9.26
CA GLY A 3 21.85 23.93 9.68
C GLY A 3 20.85 22.88 10.18
N ARG A 4 20.96 21.65 9.66
CA ARG A 4 20.20 20.51 10.13
C ARG A 4 20.60 20.21 11.58
N THR A 5 19.62 20.18 12.48
CA THR A 5 19.85 19.86 13.90
C THR A 5 19.14 18.56 14.26
N ALA A 6 19.74 17.73 15.11
CA ALA A 6 19.06 16.54 15.63
C ALA A 6 17.82 16.97 16.44
N PHE A 7 16.69 16.33 16.17
CA PHE A 7 15.45 16.54 16.93
C PHE A 7 15.51 15.75 18.23
N ASP A 8 15.19 16.44 19.33
CA ASP A 8 14.98 15.83 20.64
C ASP A 8 13.53 15.99 21.06
N LEU A 9 12.83 14.87 21.21
CA LEU A 9 11.44 14.85 21.67
C LEU A 9 11.27 15.47 23.06
N LEU A 10 12.31 15.48 23.89
CA LEU A 10 12.28 16.01 25.26
C LEU A 10 12.87 17.43 25.34
N GLY A 11 13.33 17.99 24.21
CA GLY A 11 13.81 19.36 24.10
C GLY A 11 12.69 20.41 24.15
N PRO A 12 12.96 21.69 23.85
CA PRO A 12 11.92 22.70 23.75
C PRO A 12 10.85 22.35 22.71
N LEU A 13 9.57 22.63 23.01
CA LEU A 13 8.49 22.45 22.04
C LEU A 13 8.74 23.29 20.77
N PRO A 14 8.64 22.70 19.57
CA PRO A 14 8.79 23.45 18.32
C PRO A 14 7.77 24.58 18.20
N LYS A 15 8.19 25.68 17.58
CA LYS A 15 7.35 26.85 17.29
C LYS A 15 7.48 27.23 15.82
N GLY A 16 6.51 27.98 15.30
CA GLY A 16 6.47 28.35 13.89
C GLY A 16 6.34 27.12 13.00
N THR A 17 6.95 27.19 11.82
CA THR A 17 6.97 26.11 10.83
C THR A 17 8.24 25.29 10.97
N THR A 18 8.10 24.04 11.40
CA THR A 18 9.21 23.10 11.59
C THR A 18 9.06 21.91 10.66
N VAL A 19 10.07 21.63 9.85
CA VAL A 19 10.17 20.36 9.11
C VAL A 19 10.96 19.37 9.96
N LEU A 20 10.35 18.23 10.25
CA LEU A 20 10.98 17.10 10.91
C LEU A 20 11.23 16.00 9.87
N GLU A 21 12.47 15.87 9.42
CA GLU A 21 12.88 14.80 8.51
C GLU A 21 13.10 13.50 9.31
N ALA A 22 12.30 12.48 8.96
CA ALA A 22 12.23 11.23 9.71
C ALA A 22 12.61 10.04 8.82
N SER A 23 13.91 9.74 8.73
CA SER A 23 14.40 8.56 8.00
C SER A 23 13.68 7.26 8.39
N ALA A 24 13.73 6.25 7.53
CA ALA A 24 13.04 5.00 7.79
C ALA A 24 13.44 4.38 9.15
N GLY A 25 12.43 4.00 9.95
CA GLY A 25 12.65 3.35 11.26
C GLY A 25 13.03 4.29 12.40
N THR A 26 13.07 5.62 12.22
CA THR A 26 13.51 6.55 13.27
C THR A 26 12.43 6.99 14.27
N GLY A 27 11.22 6.42 14.17
CA GLY A 27 10.15 6.66 15.14
C GLY A 27 9.29 7.89 14.83
N LYS A 28 9.05 8.19 13.55
CA LYS A 28 8.17 9.27 13.09
C LYS A 28 6.85 9.38 13.87
N THR A 29 6.09 8.29 13.92
CA THR A 29 4.80 8.25 14.63
C THR A 29 4.98 8.45 16.13
N TYR A 30 6.04 7.89 16.73
CA TYR A 30 6.38 8.10 18.13
C TYR A 30 6.66 9.58 18.44
N ALA A 31 7.39 10.26 17.56
CA ALA A 31 7.65 11.69 17.68
C ALA A 31 6.36 12.52 17.58
N ILE A 32 5.49 12.23 16.61
CA ILE A 32 4.20 12.95 16.42
C ILE A 32 3.28 12.79 17.64
N VAL A 33 3.05 11.55 18.10
CA VAL A 33 2.16 11.33 19.25
C VAL A 33 2.77 11.84 20.56
N GLY A 34 4.10 11.79 20.68
CA GLY A 34 4.82 12.41 21.79
C GLY A 34 4.66 13.93 21.81
N LEU A 35 4.85 14.59 20.67
CA LEU A 35 4.63 16.03 20.51
C LEU A 35 3.18 16.41 20.85
N ALA A 36 2.19 15.67 20.34
CA ALA A 36 0.79 15.88 20.67
C ALA A 36 0.55 15.82 22.19
N ALA A 37 1.12 14.81 22.87
CA ALA A 37 0.99 14.66 24.32
C ALA A 37 1.65 15.83 25.07
N ARG A 38 2.80 16.30 24.61
CA ARG A 38 3.51 17.45 25.19
C ARG A 38 2.76 18.77 24.98
N PHE A 39 2.21 19.03 23.79
CA PHE A 39 1.40 20.23 23.55
C PHE A 39 0.16 20.28 24.45
N VAL A 40 -0.50 19.15 24.67
CA VAL A 40 -1.63 19.06 25.61
C VAL A 40 -1.17 19.23 27.05
N ALA A 41 -0.15 18.48 27.49
CA ALA A 41 0.28 18.47 28.87
C ALA A 41 0.96 19.78 29.30
N GLU A 42 1.99 20.21 28.56
CA GLU A 42 2.85 21.36 28.89
C GLU A 42 2.21 22.68 28.45
N ALA A 43 1.83 22.79 27.18
CA ALA A 43 1.30 24.03 26.60
C ALA A 43 -0.20 24.24 26.85
N GLY A 44 -0.92 23.23 27.32
CA GLY A 44 -2.35 23.33 27.62
C GLY A 44 -3.21 23.49 26.36
N VAL A 45 -2.74 22.98 25.22
CA VAL A 45 -3.48 22.99 23.96
C VAL A 45 -4.76 22.16 24.12
N ASP A 46 -5.91 22.77 23.85
CA ASP A 46 -7.19 22.08 23.81
C ASP A 46 -7.17 21.05 22.65
N PRO A 47 -7.54 19.78 22.88
CA PRO A 47 -7.65 18.78 21.81
C PRO A 47 -8.43 19.24 20.59
N ALA A 48 -9.49 20.03 20.76
CA ALA A 48 -10.27 20.59 19.66
C ALA A 48 -9.46 21.55 18.77
N SER A 49 -8.39 22.14 19.32
CA SER A 49 -7.45 23.04 18.64
C SER A 49 -6.20 22.36 18.10
N LEU A 50 -6.12 21.03 18.22
CA LEU A 50 -5.03 20.20 17.72
C LEU A 50 -5.47 19.49 16.43
N LEU A 51 -4.73 19.73 15.34
CA LEU A 51 -4.94 19.11 14.03
C LEU A 51 -3.83 18.10 13.73
N LEU A 52 -4.19 16.84 13.52
CA LEU A 52 -3.29 15.80 13.00
C LEU A 52 -3.79 15.36 11.62
N VAL A 53 -2.94 15.53 10.60
CA VAL A 53 -3.25 15.16 9.21
C VAL A 53 -2.31 14.04 8.75
N THR A 54 -2.82 13.08 7.99
CA THR A 54 -2.02 12.02 7.36
C THR A 54 -2.59 11.65 5.98
N PHE A 55 -1.89 10.81 5.21
CA PHE A 55 -2.24 10.52 3.83
C PHE A 55 -3.41 9.52 3.65
N SER A 56 -3.56 8.53 4.55
CA SER A 56 -4.50 7.42 4.35
C SER A 56 -5.50 7.22 5.49
N ARG A 57 -6.67 6.62 5.19
CA ARG A 57 -7.69 6.26 6.20
C ARG A 57 -7.11 5.28 7.23
N ALA A 58 -6.28 4.32 6.80
CA ALA A 58 -5.63 3.36 7.69
C ALA A 58 -4.64 4.04 8.64
N ALA A 59 -3.79 4.93 8.11
CA ALA A 59 -2.86 5.72 8.92
C ALA A 59 -3.60 6.65 9.90
N THR A 60 -4.76 7.18 9.50
CA THR A 60 -5.61 8.01 10.39
C THR A 60 -6.11 7.20 11.59
N LYS A 61 -6.56 5.96 11.37
CA LYS A 61 -7.01 5.06 12.44
C LYS A 61 -5.86 4.73 13.39
N GLU A 62 -4.72 4.31 12.84
CA GLU A 62 -3.53 3.99 13.62
C GLU A 62 -3.01 5.18 14.42
N LEU A 63 -2.90 6.35 13.79
CA LEU A 63 -2.46 7.58 14.46
C LEU A 63 -3.41 7.98 15.58
N ARG A 64 -4.73 7.79 15.39
CA ARG A 64 -5.75 8.03 16.41
C ARG A 64 -5.59 7.09 17.60
N GLU A 65 -5.48 5.79 17.36
CA GLU A 65 -5.27 4.78 18.40
C GLU A 65 -3.98 5.06 19.19
N ARG A 66 -2.85 5.23 18.50
CA ARG A 66 -1.56 5.53 19.13
C ARG A 66 -1.54 6.84 19.91
N THR A 67 -2.21 7.89 19.42
CA THR A 67 -2.30 9.17 20.15
C THR A 67 -3.09 8.99 21.45
N ARG A 68 -4.22 8.27 21.39
CA ARG A 68 -5.05 7.98 22.56
C ARG A 68 -4.28 7.14 23.59
N GLU A 69 -3.61 6.08 23.14
CA GLU A 69 -2.74 5.24 23.99
C GLU A 69 -1.61 6.05 24.60
N ARG A 70 -1.02 6.99 23.85
CA ARG A 70 0.03 7.87 24.36
C ARG A 70 -0.47 8.77 25.47
N PHE A 71 -1.64 9.38 25.31
CA PHE A 71 -2.23 10.22 26.35
C PHE A 71 -2.57 9.40 27.60
N ALA A 72 -3.13 8.20 27.43
CA ALA A 72 -3.48 7.30 28.52
C ALA A 72 -2.25 6.81 29.29
N SER A 73 -1.22 6.32 28.58
CA SER A 73 0.03 5.86 29.18
C SER A 73 0.77 6.99 29.90
N ALA A 74 0.84 8.18 29.32
CA ALA A 74 1.44 9.34 29.96
C ALA A 74 0.67 9.77 31.23
N ALA A 75 -0.67 9.84 31.17
CA ALA A 75 -1.50 10.20 32.32
C ALA A 75 -1.43 9.17 33.46
N ALA A 76 -1.34 7.88 33.12
CA ALA A 76 -1.15 6.80 34.07
C ALA A 76 0.25 6.86 34.70
N GLY A 77 1.29 7.04 33.89
CA GLY A 77 2.66 7.20 34.37
C GLY A 77 2.85 8.42 35.26
N LEU A 78 2.15 9.53 35.01
CA LEU A 78 2.19 10.70 35.89
C LEU A 78 1.44 10.50 37.22
N ALA A 79 0.65 9.44 37.37
CA ALA A 79 0.03 9.10 38.66
C ALA A 79 1.05 8.49 39.63
N ASP A 80 2.02 7.75 39.10
CA ASP A 80 3.18 7.23 39.83
C ASP A 80 4.44 7.30 38.94
N PRO A 81 5.09 8.48 38.87
CA PRO A 81 6.26 8.66 38.02
C PRO A 81 7.42 7.72 38.35
N SER A 82 7.50 7.24 39.60
CA SER A 82 8.61 6.42 40.09
C SER A 82 8.63 5.00 39.51
N SER A 83 7.45 4.47 39.13
CA SER A 83 7.33 3.14 38.52
C SER A 83 7.37 3.15 37.00
N SER A 84 7.27 4.32 36.37
CA SER A 84 7.33 4.46 34.91
C SER A 84 8.78 4.41 34.40
N ARG A 85 9.00 3.65 33.34
CA ARG A 85 10.29 3.61 32.60
C ARG A 85 10.28 4.46 31.34
N ASP A 86 9.20 5.18 31.09
CA ASP A 86 9.02 5.98 29.89
C ASP A 86 9.73 7.34 30.02
N PRO A 87 10.72 7.65 29.15
CA PRO A 87 11.45 8.91 29.21
C PRO A 87 10.55 10.14 29.12
N LEU A 88 9.43 10.07 28.39
CA LEU A 88 8.50 11.19 28.30
C LEU A 88 7.78 11.43 29.64
N VAL A 89 7.42 10.36 30.35
CA VAL A 89 6.79 10.49 31.67
C VAL A 89 7.78 11.10 32.65
N ALA A 90 9.03 10.65 32.64
CA ALA A 90 10.08 11.25 33.46
C ALA A 90 10.24 12.76 33.15
N HIS A 91 10.28 13.14 31.87
CA HIS A 91 10.31 14.54 31.46
C HIS A 91 9.10 15.35 31.91
N LEU A 92 7.89 14.81 31.74
CA LEU A 92 6.65 15.47 32.17
C LEU A 92 6.51 15.53 33.70
N ALA A 93 7.18 14.65 34.43
CA ALA A 93 7.24 14.63 35.88
C ALA A 93 8.35 15.51 36.46
N ASP A 94 9.29 15.98 35.65
CA ASP A 94 10.37 16.90 36.04
C ASP A 94 9.83 18.33 36.22
N ALA A 95 9.00 18.52 37.25
CA ALA A 95 8.40 19.76 37.68
C ALA A 95 7.92 19.65 39.13
N ASP A 96 7.42 20.74 39.71
CA ASP A 96 6.77 20.71 41.02
C ASP A 96 5.48 19.85 41.00
N PRO A 97 5.04 19.30 42.15
CA PRO A 97 3.89 18.41 42.22
C PRO A 97 2.58 18.98 41.65
N ASP A 98 2.35 20.29 41.76
CA ASP A 98 1.13 20.93 41.26
C ASP A 98 1.13 21.00 39.74
N THR A 99 2.29 21.32 39.14
CA THR A 99 2.48 21.28 37.68
C THR A 99 2.31 19.87 37.12
N VAL A 100 2.86 18.85 37.80
CA VAL A 100 2.69 17.45 37.40
C VAL A 100 1.21 17.03 37.46
N ALA A 101 0.51 17.40 38.53
CA ALA A 101 -0.93 17.16 38.67
C ALA A 101 -1.76 17.88 37.59
N LEU A 102 -1.38 19.11 37.24
CA LEU A 102 -2.01 19.87 36.15
C LEU A 102 -1.80 19.20 34.79
N ARG A 103 -0.56 18.80 34.45
CA ARG A 103 -0.22 18.08 33.21
C ARG A 103 -1.04 16.80 33.08
N ARG A 104 -1.11 16.02 34.16
CA ARG A 104 -1.92 14.79 34.23
C ARG A 104 -3.41 15.09 34.01
N ARG A 105 -3.97 16.10 34.68
CA ARG A 105 -5.37 16.50 34.52
C ARG A 105 -5.70 16.90 33.08
N ARG A 106 -4.82 17.66 32.42
CA ARG A 106 -4.96 18.04 31.00
C ARG A 106 -5.02 16.83 30.09
N LEU A 107 -4.14 15.85 30.30
CA LEU A 107 -4.16 14.59 29.52
C LEU A 107 -5.43 13.76 29.77
N LEU A 108 -5.91 13.68 31.03
CA LEU A 108 -7.16 12.97 31.35
C LEU A 108 -8.38 13.66 30.72
N GLN A 109 -8.44 14.99 30.77
CA GLN A 109 -9.49 15.76 30.10
C GLN A 109 -9.42 15.54 28.58
N ALA A 110 -8.21 15.56 28.00
CA ALA A 110 -8.02 15.29 26.59
C ALA A 110 -8.45 13.87 26.16
N LEU A 111 -8.39 12.88 27.06
CA LEU A 111 -8.92 11.54 26.82
C LEU A 111 -10.44 11.49 26.88
N SER A 112 -11.06 12.28 27.77
CA SER A 112 -12.52 12.43 27.84
C SER A 112 -13.08 13.12 26.60
N ASP A 113 -12.40 14.17 26.13
CA ASP A 113 -12.80 14.98 24.98
C ASP A 113 -12.10 14.54 23.68
N PHE A 114 -11.54 13.32 23.64
CA PHE A 114 -10.64 12.90 22.56
C PHE A 114 -11.29 12.92 21.18
N ASP A 115 -12.59 12.64 21.10
CA ASP A 115 -13.34 12.67 19.84
C ASP A 115 -13.49 14.09 19.26
N ALA A 116 -13.19 15.14 20.05
CA ALA A 116 -13.12 16.52 19.56
C ALA A 116 -11.82 16.82 18.78
N ALA A 117 -10.75 16.04 19.00
CA ALA A 117 -9.49 16.22 18.28
C ALA A 117 -9.65 15.91 16.79
N THR A 118 -9.10 16.78 15.93
CA THR A 118 -9.17 16.55 14.48
C THR A 118 -8.01 15.70 14.01
N ILE A 119 -8.23 14.38 13.96
CA ILE A 119 -7.33 13.41 13.34
C ILE A 119 -7.98 12.92 12.04
N ALA A 120 -7.43 13.33 10.90
CA ALA A 120 -8.06 13.20 9.59
C ALA A 120 -7.07 12.93 8.45
N THR A 121 -7.58 12.44 7.31
CA THR A 121 -6.84 12.51 6.05
C THR A 121 -6.85 13.94 5.50
N THR A 122 -5.95 14.26 4.56
CA THR A 122 -5.98 15.58 3.89
C THR A 122 -7.34 15.87 3.24
N HIS A 123 -7.95 14.88 2.59
CA HIS A 123 -9.30 15.00 2.00
C HIS A 123 -10.38 15.29 3.04
N SER A 124 -10.40 14.52 4.14
CA SER A 124 -11.37 14.75 5.23
C SER A 124 -11.13 16.08 5.95
N PHE A 125 -9.90 16.58 5.99
CA PHE A 125 -9.60 17.94 6.43
C PHE A 125 -10.19 18.96 5.46
N CYS A 126 -9.95 18.83 4.16
CA CYS A 126 -10.43 19.75 3.14
C CYS A 126 -11.96 19.86 3.17
N GLN A 127 -12.66 18.73 3.17
CA GLN A 127 -14.12 18.66 3.28
C GLN A 127 -14.61 19.39 4.53
N ARG A 128 -14.03 19.08 5.69
CA ARG A 128 -14.45 19.66 6.98
C ARG A 128 -14.21 21.17 7.04
N MET A 129 -13.17 21.67 6.37
CA MET A 129 -12.91 23.11 6.27
C MET A 129 -13.92 23.78 5.33
N LEU A 130 -14.18 23.20 4.16
CA LEU A 130 -15.21 23.69 3.24
C LEU A 130 -16.59 23.78 3.93
N ASP A 131 -16.97 22.75 4.68
CA ASP A 131 -18.21 22.74 5.47
C ASP A 131 -18.25 23.84 6.53
N GLY A 132 -17.11 24.08 7.21
CA GLY A 132 -16.98 25.09 8.27
C GLY A 132 -16.90 26.54 7.78
N LEU A 133 -16.46 26.75 6.54
CA LEU A 133 -16.42 28.07 5.88
C LEU A 133 -17.81 28.53 5.41
N GLY A 134 -18.77 27.62 5.28
CA GLY A 134 -20.15 27.96 4.93
C GLY A 134 -20.23 28.65 3.56
N ILE A 135 -20.91 29.81 3.48
CA ILE A 135 -21.08 30.57 2.22
C ILE A 135 -19.73 30.99 1.62
N ALA A 136 -18.70 31.21 2.44
CA ALA A 136 -17.38 31.58 1.96
C ALA A 136 -16.64 30.43 1.24
N GLY A 137 -17.11 29.19 1.38
CA GLY A 137 -16.48 27.98 0.82
C GLY A 137 -17.17 27.41 -0.42
N GLU A 138 -17.85 28.24 -1.23
CA GLU A 138 -18.71 27.79 -2.34
C GLU A 138 -19.72 26.72 -1.88
N ARG A 139 -20.60 27.06 -0.93
CA ARG A 139 -21.62 26.12 -0.47
C ARG A 139 -22.68 25.89 -1.54
N ASP A 140 -22.61 24.74 -2.20
CA ASP A 140 -23.80 24.05 -2.69
C ASP A 140 -24.14 22.99 -1.61
N PRO A 141 -25.06 23.30 -0.68
CA PRO A 141 -25.37 22.42 0.44
C PRO A 141 -25.96 21.07 0.03
N ASP A 142 -26.44 20.96 -1.22
CA ASP A 142 -27.00 19.73 -1.79
C ASP A 142 -25.94 18.93 -2.57
N ALA A 143 -24.68 19.39 -2.61
CA ALA A 143 -23.63 18.68 -3.33
C ALA A 143 -23.29 17.33 -2.66
N VAL A 144 -23.41 16.26 -3.44
CA VAL A 144 -23.10 14.90 -3.03
C VAL A 144 -21.61 14.62 -3.27
N LEU A 145 -20.90 14.25 -2.20
CA LEU A 145 -19.53 13.75 -2.30
C LEU A 145 -19.54 12.28 -2.70
N VAL A 146 -18.94 11.96 -3.83
CA VAL A 146 -18.70 10.59 -4.32
C VAL A 146 -17.20 10.27 -4.26
N GLU A 147 -16.84 8.99 -4.29
CA GLU A 147 -15.40 8.64 -4.31
C GLU A 147 -14.75 9.01 -5.65
N GLU A 148 -15.43 8.72 -6.76
CA GLU A 148 -15.00 9.08 -8.12
C GLU A 148 -16.25 9.28 -9.00
N ALA A 149 -16.28 10.33 -9.81
CA ALA A 149 -17.39 10.63 -10.72
C ALA A 149 -17.28 9.87 -12.06
N THR A 150 -17.02 8.56 -12.02
CA THR A 150 -16.60 7.75 -13.19
C THR A 150 -17.61 7.77 -14.33
N ASP A 151 -18.90 7.62 -14.03
CA ASP A 151 -19.96 7.58 -15.04
C ASP A 151 -20.14 8.93 -15.73
N LEU A 152 -20.17 10.01 -14.95
CA LEU A 152 -20.24 11.38 -15.47
C LEU A 152 -19.01 11.71 -16.31
N ASN A 153 -17.81 11.32 -15.86
CA ASN A 153 -16.58 11.50 -16.61
C ASN A 153 -16.62 10.72 -17.94
N ALA A 154 -17.15 9.49 -17.95
CA ALA A 154 -17.29 8.70 -19.15
C ALA A 154 -18.31 9.30 -20.14
N GLU A 155 -19.43 9.82 -19.64
CA GLU A 155 -20.44 10.54 -20.42
C GLU A 155 -19.84 11.80 -21.07
N VAL A 156 -19.17 12.65 -20.27
CA VAL A 156 -18.51 13.87 -20.76
C VAL A 156 -17.50 13.56 -21.86
N ILE A 157 -16.67 12.53 -21.67
CA ILE A 157 -15.69 12.08 -22.67
C ILE A 157 -16.41 11.65 -23.95
N GLY A 158 -17.47 10.84 -23.83
CA GLY A 158 -18.24 10.35 -24.97
C GLY A 158 -18.89 11.47 -25.77
N ASP A 159 -19.59 12.38 -25.09
CA ASP A 159 -20.29 13.50 -25.70
C ASP A 159 -19.34 14.45 -26.43
N LEU A 160 -18.23 14.82 -25.78
CA LEU A 160 -17.23 15.69 -26.40
C LEU A 160 -16.52 14.99 -27.54
N TYR A 161 -16.26 13.68 -27.44
CA TYR A 161 -15.64 12.94 -28.53
C TYR A 161 -16.55 12.93 -29.76
N LEU A 162 -17.84 12.63 -29.58
CA LEU A 162 -18.80 12.62 -30.68
C LEU A 162 -19.03 14.00 -31.28
N SER A 163 -19.06 15.06 -30.46
CA SER A 163 -19.25 16.43 -30.96
C SER A 163 -18.03 16.94 -31.73
N THR A 164 -16.82 16.58 -31.28
CA THR A 164 -15.55 17.04 -31.86
C THR A 164 -15.15 16.22 -33.09
N PHE A 165 -15.21 14.89 -32.98
CA PHE A 165 -14.65 13.97 -33.98
C PHE A 165 -15.70 13.16 -34.74
N GLY A 166 -16.95 13.11 -34.27
CA GLY A 166 -17.99 12.24 -34.84
C GLY A 166 -18.56 12.66 -36.19
N ARG A 167 -18.27 13.89 -36.65
CA ARG A 167 -18.76 14.42 -37.94
C ARG A 167 -17.77 14.25 -39.11
N GLY A 168 -16.54 13.79 -38.85
CA GLY A 168 -15.50 13.56 -39.86
C GLY A 168 -15.40 12.09 -40.30
N GLY A 169 -15.00 11.85 -41.55
CA GLY A 169 -14.78 10.49 -42.07
C GLY A 169 -13.50 9.80 -41.55
N SER A 170 -12.60 10.55 -40.91
CA SER A 170 -11.36 10.05 -40.29
C SER A 170 -10.99 10.95 -39.11
N PRO A 171 -11.24 10.53 -37.86
CA PRO A 171 -10.91 11.33 -36.69
C PRO A 171 -9.38 11.32 -36.46
N SER A 172 -8.83 12.44 -36.00
CA SER A 172 -7.40 12.56 -35.67
C SER A 172 -7.00 11.76 -34.42
N LEU A 173 -7.97 11.43 -33.57
CA LEU A 173 -7.80 10.59 -32.38
C LEU A 173 -8.78 9.43 -32.42
N SER A 174 -8.32 8.23 -32.05
CA SER A 174 -9.23 7.12 -31.78
C SER A 174 -10.01 7.33 -30.47
N PRO A 175 -11.18 6.69 -30.29
CA PRO A 175 -11.92 6.77 -29.03
C PRO A 175 -11.11 6.30 -27.81
N GLY A 176 -10.20 5.35 -28.01
CA GLY A 176 -9.32 4.83 -26.96
C GLY A 176 -8.27 5.86 -26.53
N GLU A 177 -7.62 6.52 -27.48
CA GLU A 177 -6.62 7.57 -27.22
C GLU A 177 -7.27 8.79 -26.55
N ALA A 178 -8.41 9.24 -27.07
CA ALA A 178 -9.16 10.36 -26.50
C ALA A 178 -9.59 10.09 -25.05
N ARG A 179 -10.16 8.91 -24.77
CA ARG A 179 -10.58 8.52 -23.42
C ARG A 179 -9.40 8.49 -22.45
N LYS A 180 -8.26 8.01 -22.91
CA LYS A 180 -7.05 7.88 -22.10
C LYS A 180 -6.42 9.23 -21.76
N ALA A 181 -6.27 10.12 -22.75
CA ALA A 181 -5.81 11.49 -22.55
C ALA A 181 -6.72 12.26 -21.59
N ALA A 182 -8.04 12.16 -21.81
CA ALA A 182 -9.05 12.78 -20.96
C ALA A 182 -9.00 12.30 -19.50
N ARG A 183 -8.97 10.99 -19.27
CA ARG A 183 -8.90 10.43 -17.90
C ARG A 183 -7.63 10.90 -17.18
N ALA A 184 -6.50 10.94 -17.88
CA ALA A 184 -5.25 11.44 -17.31
C ALA A 184 -5.34 12.92 -16.88
N ALA A 185 -5.98 13.75 -17.70
CA ALA A 185 -6.15 15.18 -17.41
C ALA A 185 -7.19 15.47 -16.32
N ILE A 186 -8.25 14.65 -16.20
CA ILE A 186 -9.21 14.74 -15.10
C ILE A 186 -8.52 14.42 -13.77
N PHE A 187 -7.73 13.33 -13.75
CA PHE A 187 -7.04 12.84 -12.56
C PHE A 187 -5.98 13.81 -12.01
N ASP A 188 -5.30 14.56 -12.89
CA ASP A 188 -4.28 15.53 -12.49
C ASP A 188 -4.72 16.95 -12.88
N PRO A 189 -5.65 17.56 -12.12
CA PRO A 189 -6.24 18.84 -12.50
C PRO A 189 -5.27 20.02 -12.42
N GLN A 190 -4.17 19.86 -11.68
CA GLN A 190 -3.11 20.86 -11.48
C GLN A 190 -2.02 20.82 -12.57
N ALA A 191 -1.85 19.68 -13.26
CA ALA A 191 -0.86 19.58 -14.30
C ALA A 191 -1.20 20.45 -15.52
N HIS A 192 -0.16 21.07 -16.06
CA HIS A 192 -0.22 21.74 -17.35
C HIS A 192 -0.20 20.70 -18.47
N LEU A 193 -1.13 20.79 -19.41
CA LEU A 193 -1.27 19.78 -20.47
C LEU A 193 -0.36 20.12 -21.64
N ALA A 194 0.47 19.18 -22.05
CA ALA A 194 1.35 19.32 -23.20
C ALA A 194 0.95 18.38 -24.35
N PRO A 195 1.24 18.74 -25.62
CA PRO A 195 1.97 19.94 -26.07
C PRO A 195 1.11 21.21 -26.20
N ASP A 196 1.72 22.39 -25.99
CA ASP A 196 1.08 23.71 -26.15
C ASP A 196 1.11 24.25 -27.59
N ASP A 197 2.20 23.99 -28.31
CA ASP A 197 2.51 24.62 -29.61
C ASP A 197 2.43 23.61 -30.76
N ALA A 198 1.26 23.00 -30.96
CA ALA A 198 1.11 21.88 -31.90
C ALA A 198 -0.10 21.97 -32.83
N ASP A 199 -0.57 23.18 -33.13
CA ASP A 199 -1.78 23.43 -33.94
C ASP A 199 -1.85 22.57 -35.20
N GLY A 200 -3.00 21.91 -35.40
CA GLY A 200 -3.25 21.06 -36.56
C GLY A 200 -2.60 19.67 -36.52
N THR A 201 -2.03 19.24 -35.38
CA THR A 201 -1.53 17.88 -35.19
C THR A 201 -2.45 17.03 -34.30
N PRO A 202 -2.48 15.70 -34.46
CA PRO A 202 -3.20 14.81 -33.53
C PRO A 202 -2.79 14.99 -32.05
N ALA A 203 -1.53 15.35 -31.80
CA ALA A 203 -1.02 15.62 -30.47
C ALA A 203 -1.63 16.88 -29.84
N ALA A 204 -1.80 17.97 -30.62
CA ALA A 204 -2.56 19.14 -30.15
C ALA A 204 -4.03 18.81 -29.94
N ASP A 205 -4.64 18.05 -30.85
CA ASP A 205 -6.03 17.64 -30.71
C ASP A 205 -6.22 16.87 -29.39
N ALA A 206 -5.25 16.04 -28.98
CA ALA A 206 -5.30 15.32 -27.71
C ALA A 206 -5.23 16.26 -26.50
N ALA A 207 -4.30 17.21 -26.50
CA ALA A 207 -4.15 18.18 -25.42
C ALA A 207 -5.36 19.12 -25.32
N ALA A 208 -5.84 19.64 -26.44
CA ALA A 208 -7.04 20.48 -26.52
C ALA A 208 -8.30 19.72 -26.10
N PHE A 209 -8.47 18.48 -26.58
CA PHE A 209 -9.58 17.62 -26.17
C PHE A 209 -9.55 17.34 -24.66
N ALA A 210 -8.39 16.96 -24.12
CA ALA A 210 -8.23 16.69 -22.69
C ALA A 210 -8.50 17.94 -21.84
N ALA A 211 -8.07 19.12 -22.28
CA ALA A 211 -8.38 20.40 -21.64
C ALA A 211 -9.89 20.71 -21.65
N ALA A 212 -10.55 20.51 -22.80
CA ALA A 212 -11.99 20.71 -22.95
C ALA A 212 -12.79 19.74 -22.07
N VAL A 213 -12.42 18.46 -22.04
CA VAL A 213 -13.01 17.46 -21.15
C VAL A 213 -12.85 17.86 -19.69
N ARG A 214 -11.65 18.28 -19.28
CA ARG A 214 -11.39 18.71 -17.90
C ARG A 214 -12.28 19.89 -17.50
N ALA A 215 -12.48 20.86 -18.39
CA ALA A 215 -13.37 22.00 -18.15
C ALA A 215 -14.85 21.58 -18.09
N GLU A 216 -15.28 20.72 -19.01
CA GLU A 216 -16.66 20.24 -19.10
C GLU A 216 -17.03 19.33 -17.92
N ALA A 217 -16.14 18.44 -17.50
CA ALA A 217 -16.33 17.58 -16.33
C ALA A 217 -16.57 18.42 -15.08
N ARG A 218 -15.74 19.45 -14.84
CA ARG A 218 -15.96 20.40 -13.73
C ARG A 218 -17.29 21.16 -13.87
N ARG A 219 -17.70 21.52 -15.08
CA ARG A 219 -19.00 22.19 -15.31
C ARG A 219 -20.17 21.27 -14.98
N ARG A 220 -20.19 20.04 -15.51
CA ARG A 220 -21.27 19.08 -15.28
C ARG A 220 -21.33 18.64 -13.83
N LYS A 221 -20.19 18.33 -13.20
CA LYS A 221 -20.11 18.02 -11.76
C LYS A 221 -20.78 19.11 -10.92
N ARG A 222 -20.47 20.38 -11.17
CA ARG A 222 -21.14 21.52 -10.51
C ARG A 222 -22.64 21.61 -10.82
N ALA A 223 -23.04 21.39 -12.08
CA ALA A 223 -24.44 21.51 -12.48
C ALA A 223 -25.34 20.43 -11.85
N VAL A 224 -24.81 19.23 -11.59
CA VAL A 224 -25.56 18.13 -10.95
C VAL A 224 -25.34 18.05 -9.44
N GLY A 225 -24.58 18.97 -8.85
CA GLY A 225 -24.25 18.95 -7.43
C GLY A 225 -23.45 17.72 -7.03
N VAL A 226 -22.41 17.36 -7.77
CA VAL A 226 -21.51 16.23 -7.43
C VAL A 226 -20.08 16.74 -7.24
N ARG A 227 -19.39 16.23 -6.23
CA ARG A 227 -17.96 16.46 -5.95
C ARG A 227 -17.27 15.12 -5.78
N ASP A 228 -16.04 15.00 -6.26
CA ASP A 228 -15.18 13.85 -5.95
C ASP A 228 -14.03 14.25 -4.99
N PHE A 229 -13.25 13.27 -4.55
CA PHE A 229 -12.13 13.54 -3.63
C PHE A 229 -11.08 14.46 -4.26
N ASP A 230 -10.82 14.34 -5.56
CA ASP A 230 -9.82 15.14 -6.27
C ASP A 230 -10.23 16.63 -6.37
N ASP A 231 -11.53 16.93 -6.30
CA ASP A 231 -12.03 18.31 -6.27
C ASP A 231 -11.74 19.03 -4.93
N LEU A 232 -11.68 18.31 -3.80
CA LEU A 232 -11.66 18.93 -2.47
C LEU A 232 -10.42 19.80 -2.20
N PRO A 233 -9.18 19.36 -2.49
CA PRO A 233 -8.01 20.21 -2.30
C PRO A 233 -8.03 21.42 -3.22
N ALA A 234 -8.44 21.25 -4.48
CA ALA A 234 -8.52 22.35 -5.45
C ALA A 234 -9.53 23.42 -5.01
N LEU A 235 -10.72 23.00 -4.56
CA LEU A 235 -11.75 23.90 -4.05
C LEU A 235 -11.29 24.68 -2.82
N LEU A 236 -10.75 23.99 -1.81
CA LEU A 236 -10.29 24.66 -0.59
C LEU A 236 -9.12 25.61 -0.88
N HIS A 237 -8.17 25.17 -1.69
CA HIS A 237 -7.05 26.02 -2.11
C HIS A 237 -7.56 27.30 -2.80
N GLY A 238 -8.51 27.16 -3.74
CA GLY A 238 -9.12 28.31 -4.42
C GLY A 238 -9.79 29.29 -3.44
N VAL A 239 -10.54 28.78 -2.46
CA VAL A 239 -11.20 29.62 -1.44
C VAL A 239 -10.18 30.35 -0.56
N LEU A 240 -9.11 29.68 -0.12
CA LEU A 240 -8.10 30.27 0.76
C LEU A 240 -7.21 31.29 0.04
N THR A 241 -7.00 31.12 -1.26
CA THR A 241 -6.17 32.00 -2.10
C THR A 241 -6.97 33.07 -2.83
N ASP A 242 -8.30 33.11 -2.65
CA ASP A 242 -9.15 34.15 -3.24
C ASP A 242 -8.68 35.55 -2.79
N PRO A 243 -8.44 36.50 -3.72
CA PRO A 243 -7.92 37.82 -3.37
C PRO A 243 -8.80 38.64 -2.42
N VAL A 244 -10.11 38.37 -2.39
CA VAL A 244 -11.10 39.15 -1.64
C VAL A 244 -11.49 38.45 -0.33
N HIS A 245 -11.87 37.17 -0.42
CA HIS A 245 -12.41 36.38 0.68
C HIS A 245 -11.36 35.49 1.36
N GLY A 246 -10.25 35.18 0.68
CA GLY A 246 -9.19 34.31 1.17
C GLY A 246 -8.64 34.69 2.54
N PRO A 247 -8.29 35.97 2.81
CA PRO A 247 -7.80 36.37 4.13
C PRO A 247 -8.79 36.08 5.27
N ALA A 248 -10.10 36.19 5.02
CA ALA A 248 -11.12 35.87 6.02
C ALA A 248 -11.28 34.35 6.20
N ALA A 249 -11.21 33.59 5.10
CA ALA A 249 -11.25 32.13 5.13
C ALA A 249 -10.02 31.55 5.87
N CYS A 250 -8.81 32.03 5.58
CA CYS A 250 -7.58 31.63 6.29
C CYS A 250 -7.68 31.92 7.79
N ARG A 251 -8.22 33.09 8.18
CA ARG A 251 -8.48 33.41 9.60
C ARG A 251 -9.41 32.38 10.26
N ARG A 252 -10.52 32.05 9.59
CA ARG A 252 -11.49 31.10 10.15
C ARG A 252 -10.91 29.69 10.30
N VAL A 253 -10.07 29.25 9.37
CA VAL A 253 -9.36 27.96 9.45
C VAL A 253 -8.32 27.98 10.57
N ARG A 254 -7.50 29.02 10.66
CA ARG A 254 -6.41 29.08 11.65
C ARG A 254 -6.91 29.28 13.08
N ASP A 255 -7.98 30.05 13.29
CA ASP A 255 -8.54 30.31 14.62
C ASP A 255 -9.05 29.02 15.27
N ARG A 256 -9.34 27.99 14.46
CA ARG A 256 -9.73 26.66 14.94
C ARG A 256 -8.54 25.84 15.42
N TYR A 257 -7.34 26.04 14.87
CA TYR A 257 -6.19 25.17 15.12
C TYR A 257 -4.94 25.96 15.50
N SER A 258 -4.52 25.79 16.74
CA SER A 258 -3.31 26.43 17.28
C SER A 258 -2.04 25.63 16.98
N VAL A 259 -2.19 24.30 16.86
CA VAL A 259 -1.10 23.37 16.55
C VAL A 259 -1.56 22.42 15.44
N VAL A 260 -0.74 22.33 14.39
CA VAL A 260 -0.96 21.47 13.23
C VAL A 260 0.23 20.54 13.07
N LEU A 261 -0.02 19.24 13.13
CA LEU A 261 0.94 18.16 12.93
C LEU A 261 0.57 17.41 11.65
N VAL A 262 1.47 17.41 10.66
CA VAL A 262 1.24 16.73 9.39
C VAL A 262 2.20 15.55 9.28
N ASP A 263 1.65 14.34 9.19
CA ASP A 263 2.40 13.10 8.96
C ASP A 263 2.44 12.76 7.46
N GLU A 264 3.44 11.99 7.05
CA GLU A 264 3.69 11.58 5.66
C GLU A 264 3.75 12.78 4.70
N PHE A 265 4.32 13.91 5.13
CA PHE A 265 4.29 15.15 4.36
C PHE A 265 4.93 15.03 2.96
N GLN A 266 5.85 14.07 2.76
CA GLN A 266 6.42 13.79 1.45
C GLN A 266 5.43 13.24 0.41
N ASP A 267 4.25 12.77 0.85
CA ASP A 267 3.19 12.26 -0.01
C ASP A 267 2.12 13.33 -0.32
N THR A 268 2.42 14.60 -0.02
CA THR A 268 1.54 15.73 -0.36
C THR A 268 1.80 16.24 -1.77
N ASP A 269 0.85 17.02 -2.29
CA ASP A 269 0.93 17.71 -3.58
C ASP A 269 1.03 19.24 -3.38
N PRO A 270 1.30 20.01 -4.46
CA PRO A 270 1.41 21.46 -4.39
C PRO A 270 0.15 22.17 -3.84
N LEU A 271 -1.06 21.68 -4.13
CA LEU A 271 -2.30 22.27 -3.61
C LEU A 271 -2.42 22.06 -2.10
N GLN A 272 -2.11 20.85 -1.61
CA GLN A 272 -2.13 20.53 -0.19
C GLN A 272 -1.12 21.37 0.60
N TRP A 273 0.11 21.50 0.08
CA TRP A 273 1.09 22.41 0.67
C TRP A 273 0.61 23.87 0.61
N GLY A 274 0.05 24.31 -0.51
CA GLY A 274 -0.52 25.66 -0.67
C GLY A 274 -1.61 25.98 0.36
N ILE A 275 -2.47 25.01 0.68
CA ILE A 275 -3.48 25.12 1.75
C ILE A 275 -2.81 25.32 3.11
N LEU A 276 -1.87 24.44 3.48
CA LEU A 276 -1.19 24.49 4.77
C LEU A 276 -0.39 25.79 4.94
N ARG A 277 0.33 26.19 3.89
CA ARG A 277 1.10 27.42 3.83
C ARG A 277 0.20 28.65 3.99
N SER A 278 -0.91 28.72 3.26
CA SER A 278 -1.82 29.87 3.32
C SER A 278 -2.54 29.99 4.67
N ALA A 279 -2.93 28.86 5.26
CA ALA A 279 -3.69 28.85 6.51
C ALA A 279 -2.82 29.00 7.77
N PHE A 280 -1.63 28.37 7.82
CA PHE A 280 -0.91 28.15 9.08
C PHE A 280 0.53 28.66 9.11
N HIS A 281 1.25 28.68 7.98
CA HIS A 281 2.66 29.08 7.96
C HIS A 281 2.84 30.53 8.44
N GLY A 282 3.75 30.75 9.39
CA GLY A 282 3.99 32.05 10.01
C GLY A 282 2.87 32.57 10.94
N GLN A 283 1.80 31.79 11.15
CA GLN A 283 0.63 32.19 11.94
C GLN A 283 0.34 31.24 13.12
N SER A 284 0.55 29.94 12.93
CA SER A 284 0.36 28.88 13.93
C SER A 284 1.61 28.01 14.06
N THR A 285 1.65 27.12 15.05
CA THR A 285 2.66 26.07 15.11
C THR A 285 2.32 24.99 14.08
N LEU A 286 3.16 24.88 13.05
CA LEU A 286 3.02 23.91 11.96
C LEU A 286 4.22 22.97 11.94
N ILE A 287 4.01 21.69 12.19
CA ILE A 287 5.06 20.69 12.20
C ILE A 287 4.80 19.71 11.05
N LEU A 288 5.70 19.72 10.08
CA LEU A 288 5.64 18.89 8.88
C LEU A 288 6.61 17.73 9.05
N VAL A 289 6.07 16.53 9.20
CA VAL A 289 6.86 15.33 9.44
C VAL A 289 6.84 14.44 8.21
N GLY A 290 8.01 14.09 7.70
CA GLY A 290 8.08 13.28 6.50
C GLY A 290 9.50 12.84 6.16
N ASP A 291 9.60 12.05 5.09
CA ASP A 291 10.87 11.58 4.56
C ASP A 291 10.88 11.65 3.04
N PRO A 292 11.60 12.60 2.42
CA PRO A 292 11.61 12.71 0.96
C PRO A 292 12.24 11.48 0.29
N LYS A 293 13.02 10.68 1.02
CA LYS A 293 13.58 9.40 0.55
C LYS A 293 12.51 8.33 0.37
N GLN A 294 11.32 8.51 0.96
CA GLN A 294 10.17 7.61 0.88
C GLN A 294 8.99 8.18 0.06
N ALA A 295 9.22 9.21 -0.76
CA ALA A 295 8.23 9.76 -1.68
C ALA A 295 8.07 8.85 -2.93
N ILE A 296 7.03 8.01 -2.93
CA ILE A 296 6.81 6.93 -3.92
C ILE A 296 5.37 6.84 -4.44
N TYR A 297 4.58 7.90 -4.27
CA TYR A 297 3.18 7.97 -4.71
C TYR A 297 2.96 9.01 -5.82
N ALA A 298 3.95 9.22 -6.71
CA ALA A 298 3.81 10.20 -7.80
C ALA A 298 2.63 9.86 -8.73
N PHE A 299 2.35 8.57 -8.91
CA PHE A 299 1.18 8.07 -9.64
C PHE A 299 -0.18 8.45 -9.00
N ARG A 300 -0.19 8.91 -7.75
CA ARG A 300 -1.36 9.44 -7.02
C ARG A 300 -1.39 10.97 -6.94
N GLY A 301 -0.50 11.67 -7.67
CA GLY A 301 -0.43 13.12 -7.65
C GLY A 301 0.55 13.71 -6.63
N ALA A 302 1.10 12.91 -5.71
CA ALA A 302 2.09 13.38 -4.74
C ALA A 302 3.35 13.92 -5.44
N GLU A 303 3.96 14.94 -4.86
CA GLU A 303 5.07 15.64 -5.48
C GLU A 303 6.17 15.97 -4.48
N VAL A 304 7.36 15.40 -4.72
CA VAL A 304 8.49 15.60 -3.82
C VAL A 304 9.03 17.04 -3.85
N LEU A 305 8.77 17.80 -4.92
CA LEU A 305 9.14 19.21 -4.98
C LEU A 305 8.34 20.08 -4.00
N ALA A 306 7.08 19.74 -3.72
CA ALA A 306 6.30 20.41 -2.68
C ALA A 306 6.93 20.23 -1.28
N TYR A 307 7.48 19.04 -1.00
CA TYR A 307 8.26 18.80 0.21
C TYR A 307 9.50 19.71 0.30
N LEU A 308 10.24 19.82 -0.81
CA LEU A 308 11.45 20.64 -0.88
C LEU A 308 11.15 22.15 -0.77
N ASP A 309 10.05 22.62 -1.37
CA ASP A 309 9.58 24.01 -1.19
C ASP A 309 9.25 24.29 0.28
N ALA A 310 8.57 23.35 0.96
CA ALA A 310 8.27 23.51 2.38
C ALA A 310 9.53 23.53 3.25
N VAL A 311 10.55 22.70 2.95
CA VAL A 311 11.86 22.76 3.62
C VAL A 311 12.52 24.12 3.40
N GLY A 312 12.42 24.67 2.18
CA GLY A 312 12.95 26.00 1.86
C GLY A 312 12.22 27.14 2.58
N ALA A 313 10.91 26.97 2.83
CA ALA A 313 10.07 27.96 3.51
C ALA A 313 10.07 27.83 5.05
N ALA A 314 10.46 26.69 5.61
CA ALA A 314 10.37 26.42 7.04
C ALA A 314 11.31 27.28 7.90
N ASP A 315 10.84 27.62 9.11
CA ASP A 315 11.62 28.37 10.09
C ASP A 315 12.75 27.50 10.69
N SER A 316 12.52 26.19 10.82
CA SER A 316 13.52 25.23 11.27
C SER A 316 13.41 23.87 10.56
N HIS A 317 14.55 23.21 10.42
CA HIS A 317 14.67 21.86 9.85
C HIS A 317 15.44 20.97 10.84
N GLN A 318 14.77 19.94 11.34
CA GLN A 318 15.32 19.00 12.31
C GLN A 318 15.25 17.57 11.79
N GLU A 319 16.12 16.69 12.29
CA GLU A 319 16.23 15.31 11.84
C GLU A 319 16.08 14.31 12.99
N LEU A 320 15.34 13.22 12.77
CA LEU A 320 15.38 12.05 13.65
C LEU A 320 16.56 11.16 13.25
N THR A 321 17.58 11.08 14.11
CA THR A 321 18.87 10.44 13.80
C THR A 321 18.97 8.98 14.26
N THR A 322 18.12 8.53 15.19
CA THR A 322 18.20 7.16 15.74
C THR A 322 17.15 6.25 15.14
N ASN A 323 17.57 5.15 14.50
CA ASN A 323 16.75 4.06 14.00
C ASN A 323 16.46 3.03 15.10
N TRP A 324 15.17 2.78 15.35
CA TRP A 324 14.67 1.86 16.37
C TRP A 324 14.23 0.50 15.81
N ARG A 325 14.12 0.40 14.47
CA ARG A 325 13.67 -0.78 13.75
C ARG A 325 14.81 -1.76 13.50
N SER A 326 15.83 -1.30 12.80
CA SER A 326 16.87 -2.14 12.20
C SER A 326 18.09 -2.26 13.10
N ASP A 327 18.76 -3.40 13.02
CA ASP A 327 19.99 -3.69 13.76
C ASP A 327 21.18 -2.93 13.19
N ALA A 328 22.15 -2.56 14.03
CA ALA A 328 23.36 -1.87 13.59
C ALA A 328 24.09 -2.58 12.43
N PRO A 329 24.33 -3.91 12.46
CA PRO A 329 25.02 -4.59 11.35
C PRO A 329 24.30 -4.47 10.00
N LEU A 330 22.96 -4.44 10.01
CA LEU A 330 22.18 -4.25 8.79
C LEU A 330 22.25 -2.79 8.32
N LEU A 331 22.18 -1.83 9.23
CA LEU A 331 22.32 -0.41 8.89
C LEU A 331 23.70 -0.09 8.31
N ASP A 332 24.76 -0.71 8.82
CA ASP A 332 26.12 -0.58 8.28
C ASP A 332 26.22 -1.16 6.87
N ALA A 333 25.63 -2.33 6.62
CA ALA A 333 25.54 -2.92 5.28
C ALA A 333 24.73 -2.04 4.30
N LEU A 334 23.65 -1.42 4.78
CA LEU A 334 22.83 -0.50 4.00
C LEU A 334 23.54 0.83 3.74
N ALA A 335 24.32 1.33 4.69
CA ALA A 335 25.17 2.51 4.49
C ALA A 335 26.20 2.27 3.37
N HIS A 336 26.78 1.07 3.31
CA HIS A 336 27.62 0.66 2.19
C HIS A 336 26.86 0.60 0.85
N LEU A 337 25.62 0.08 0.87
CA LEU A 337 24.80 -0.05 -0.32
C LEU A 337 24.25 1.27 -0.86
N HIS A 338 23.74 2.19 -0.05
CA HIS A 338 23.04 3.41 -0.50
C HIS A 338 23.39 4.69 0.29
N GLY A 339 24.31 4.63 1.25
CA GLY A 339 24.76 5.81 2.01
C GLY A 339 25.38 6.88 1.11
N GLY A 340 25.03 8.15 1.35
CA GLY A 340 25.48 9.31 0.59
C GLY A 340 24.78 9.51 -0.76
N ALA A 341 23.98 8.54 -1.23
CA ALA A 341 23.35 8.63 -2.54
C ALA A 341 22.19 9.64 -2.57
N ALA A 342 22.10 10.43 -3.65
CA ALA A 342 20.96 11.26 -3.97
C ALA A 342 19.86 10.44 -4.66
N LEU A 343 18.64 10.46 -4.11
CA LEU A 343 17.50 9.69 -4.60
C LEU A 343 16.62 10.55 -5.50
N GLY A 344 17.08 10.76 -6.73
CA GLY A 344 16.36 11.48 -7.78
C GLY A 344 16.46 13.00 -7.73
N HIS A 345 16.91 13.58 -6.61
CA HIS A 345 17.15 15.01 -6.48
C HIS A 345 18.36 15.25 -5.56
N PRO A 346 19.26 16.23 -5.84
CA PRO A 346 20.48 16.45 -5.06
C PRO A 346 20.26 16.80 -3.59
N GLN A 347 19.05 17.25 -3.22
CA GLN A 347 18.68 17.52 -1.82
C GLN A 347 18.12 16.30 -1.08
N ILE A 348 17.80 15.21 -1.79
CA ILE A 348 17.23 13.99 -1.21
C ILE A 348 18.35 12.98 -1.04
N VAL A 349 19.14 13.14 0.02
CA VAL A 349 20.35 12.34 0.24
C VAL A 349 20.13 11.34 1.37
N VAL A 350 20.66 10.13 1.21
CA VAL A 350 20.64 9.13 2.28
C VAL A 350 21.74 9.45 3.30
N HIS A 351 21.33 10.04 4.42
CA HIS A 351 22.20 10.31 5.55
C HIS A 351 22.34 9.09 6.48
N PRO A 352 23.49 8.95 7.17
CA PRO A 352 23.67 7.92 8.18
C PRO A 352 22.71 8.13 9.36
N VAL A 353 22.32 7.03 9.99
CA VAL A 353 21.47 7.01 11.19
C VAL A 353 22.07 6.06 12.22
N ASP A 354 21.93 6.39 13.50
CA ASP A 354 22.38 5.56 14.60
C ASP A 354 21.41 4.41 14.86
N ALA A 355 21.91 3.21 15.19
CA ALA A 355 21.05 2.10 15.60
C ALA A 355 20.77 2.14 17.11
N ALA A 356 19.51 2.00 17.52
CA ALA A 356 19.15 1.74 18.92
C ALA A 356 19.56 0.32 19.34
N LYS A 357 19.36 -0.67 18.45
CA LYS A 357 19.77 -2.06 18.66
C LYS A 357 21.17 -2.28 18.08
N LYS A 358 22.17 -2.41 18.96
CA LYS A 358 23.59 -2.53 18.56
C LYS A 358 23.99 -3.91 18.00
N GLY A 359 23.30 -4.98 18.39
CA GLY A 359 23.57 -6.34 17.93
C GLY A 359 22.54 -6.85 16.91
N SER A 360 22.85 -7.96 16.25
CA SER A 360 21.91 -8.64 15.34
C SER A 360 20.83 -9.40 16.11
N ARG A 361 19.58 -9.36 15.62
CA ARG A 361 18.48 -10.23 16.06
C ARG A 361 18.50 -11.59 15.39
N ILE A 362 19.20 -11.74 14.26
CA ILE A 362 19.36 -13.02 13.56
C ILE A 362 20.69 -13.67 13.92
N GLY A 363 20.66 -14.94 14.32
CA GLY A 363 21.82 -15.77 14.61
C GLY A 363 22.20 -16.67 13.43
N GLY A 364 23.51 -16.81 13.18
CA GLY A 364 24.03 -17.71 12.14
C GLY A 364 23.83 -17.23 10.69
N ALA A 365 23.53 -15.95 10.50
CA ALA A 365 23.26 -15.37 9.19
C ALA A 365 23.92 -13.99 9.05
N VAL A 366 24.36 -13.65 7.83
CA VAL A 366 24.92 -12.32 7.52
C VAL A 366 23.78 -11.30 7.28
N PRO A 367 23.96 -10.01 7.61
CA PRO A 367 22.92 -9.00 7.45
C PRO A 367 22.47 -8.78 6.00
N LEU A 368 23.40 -8.75 5.04
CA LEU A 368 23.09 -8.54 3.63
C LEU A 368 23.63 -9.67 2.76
N ARG A 369 22.74 -10.33 2.01
CA ARG A 369 23.10 -11.33 1.00
C ARG A 369 22.74 -10.81 -0.39
N LEU A 370 23.68 -10.89 -1.32
CA LEU A 370 23.47 -10.58 -2.73
C LEU A 370 23.70 -11.83 -3.56
N ARG A 371 22.62 -12.36 -4.14
CA ARG A 371 22.62 -13.55 -4.99
C ARG A 371 22.65 -13.11 -6.45
N HIS A 372 23.57 -13.61 -7.26
CA HIS A 372 23.66 -13.21 -8.67
C HIS A 372 23.53 -14.40 -9.62
N LEU A 373 22.81 -14.18 -10.73
CA LEU A 373 22.62 -15.18 -11.78
C LEU A 373 23.58 -14.91 -12.95
N PRO A 374 24.19 -15.94 -13.57
CA PRO A 374 24.83 -15.80 -14.86
C PRO A 374 23.79 -15.79 -16.00
N ARG A 375 24.17 -15.28 -17.18
CA ARG A 375 23.42 -15.45 -18.44
C ARG A 375 23.41 -16.92 -18.86
N ALA A 376 24.47 -17.67 -18.52
CA ALA A 376 24.53 -19.11 -18.71
C ALA A 376 23.35 -19.80 -17.98
N GLY A 377 22.64 -20.68 -18.69
CA GLY A 377 21.47 -21.38 -18.17
C GLY A 377 20.19 -20.52 -18.09
N ALA A 378 20.15 -19.32 -18.67
CA ALA A 378 18.95 -18.47 -18.70
C ALA A 378 18.10 -18.63 -20.00
N GLY A 379 18.37 -19.68 -20.79
CA GLY A 379 17.74 -19.91 -22.09
C GLY A 379 18.43 -19.19 -23.26
N PRO A 380 17.83 -19.18 -24.47
CA PRO A 380 18.42 -18.54 -25.64
C PRO A 380 18.54 -17.02 -25.47
N LEU A 381 19.68 -16.46 -25.88
CA LEU A 381 19.91 -15.03 -25.87
C LEU A 381 19.13 -14.35 -27.01
N GLY A 382 18.50 -13.21 -26.70
CA GLY A 382 17.87 -12.37 -27.72
C GLY A 382 18.89 -11.65 -28.60
N LYS A 383 18.41 -10.88 -29.58
CA LYS A 383 19.24 -10.05 -30.48
C LYS A 383 20.15 -9.06 -29.75
N THR A 384 19.79 -8.68 -28.53
CA THR A 384 20.55 -7.76 -27.67
C THR A 384 21.65 -8.46 -26.86
N GLY A 385 21.79 -9.79 -26.96
CA GLY A 385 22.77 -10.58 -26.19
C GLY A 385 22.36 -10.83 -24.74
N PHE A 386 21.09 -10.59 -24.39
CA PHE A 386 20.53 -10.80 -23.06
C PHE A 386 19.44 -11.89 -23.05
N PRO A 387 19.28 -12.64 -21.95
CA PRO A 387 18.13 -13.52 -21.73
C PRO A 387 16.81 -12.76 -21.70
N ALA A 388 15.72 -13.48 -21.99
CA ALA A 388 14.37 -12.95 -21.83
C ALA A 388 14.04 -12.76 -20.34
N VAL A 389 13.40 -11.63 -20.01
CA VAL A 389 13.09 -11.25 -18.62
C VAL A 389 12.16 -12.26 -17.93
N GLY A 390 11.15 -12.79 -18.65
CA GLY A 390 10.17 -13.74 -18.10
C GLY A 390 10.80 -15.02 -17.52
N PRO A 391 11.53 -15.81 -18.34
CA PRO A 391 12.26 -16.98 -17.86
C PRO A 391 13.23 -16.67 -16.70
N LEU A 392 13.93 -15.54 -16.78
CA LEU A 392 14.87 -15.13 -15.73
C LEU A 392 14.16 -14.83 -14.40
N ARG A 393 12.98 -14.19 -14.43
CA ARG A 393 12.14 -14.01 -13.23
C ARG A 393 11.70 -15.35 -12.63
N GLY A 394 11.36 -16.33 -13.48
CA GLY A 394 11.02 -17.70 -13.07
C GLY A 394 12.18 -18.40 -12.36
N ARG A 395 13.39 -18.30 -12.91
CA ARG A 395 14.60 -18.86 -12.29
C ARG A 395 14.91 -18.20 -10.94
N VAL A 396 14.76 -16.88 -10.84
CA VAL A 396 14.89 -16.16 -9.56
C VAL A 396 13.86 -16.63 -8.53
N ALA A 397 12.61 -16.88 -8.92
CA ALA A 397 11.60 -17.38 -7.98
C ALA A 397 11.88 -18.79 -7.49
N ALA A 398 12.38 -19.67 -8.36
CA ALA A 398 12.83 -21.00 -7.96
C ALA A 398 13.99 -20.93 -6.95
N ASP A 399 14.98 -20.06 -7.20
CA ASP A 399 16.09 -19.82 -6.27
C ASP A 399 15.61 -19.25 -4.93
N LEU A 400 14.68 -18.30 -4.96
CA LEU A 400 14.07 -17.72 -3.76
C LEU A 400 13.37 -18.80 -2.92
N ALA A 401 12.59 -19.68 -3.55
CA ALA A 401 11.91 -20.76 -2.85
C ALA A 401 12.92 -21.74 -2.23
N ALA A 402 13.97 -22.12 -2.98
CA ALA A 402 15.03 -22.98 -2.47
C ALA A 402 15.80 -22.34 -1.30
N ASP A 403 16.10 -21.04 -1.37
CA ASP A 403 16.78 -20.31 -0.29
C ASP A 403 15.90 -20.22 0.97
N ILE A 404 14.60 -19.96 0.82
CA ILE A 404 13.66 -19.94 1.95
C ILE A 404 13.52 -21.33 2.58
N VAL A 405 13.42 -22.41 1.80
CA VAL A 405 13.38 -23.77 2.37
C VAL A 405 14.69 -24.08 3.11
N GLY A 406 15.83 -23.68 2.55
CA GLY A 406 17.14 -23.83 3.18
C GLY A 406 17.26 -23.06 4.51
N LEU A 407 16.73 -21.83 4.56
CA LEU A 407 16.67 -21.01 5.77
C LEU A 407 15.77 -21.64 6.84
N LEU A 408 14.58 -22.12 6.46
CA LEU A 408 13.65 -22.75 7.40
C LEU A 408 14.19 -24.10 7.94
N GLY A 409 15.08 -24.77 7.19
CA GLY A 409 15.77 -25.99 7.63
C GLY A 409 17.17 -25.77 8.24
N GLY A 410 17.74 -24.58 8.13
CA GLY A 410 19.18 -24.32 8.31
C GLY A 410 19.63 -24.00 9.74
N GLY A 411 18.73 -24.05 10.73
CA GLY A 411 19.03 -23.81 12.13
C GLY A 411 19.26 -22.33 12.51
N GLN A 412 18.99 -21.39 11.60
CA GLN A 412 19.03 -19.96 11.90
C GLN A 412 17.97 -19.61 12.95
N THR A 413 18.28 -18.66 13.82
CA THR A 413 17.37 -18.19 14.87
C THR A 413 17.12 -16.70 14.77
N VAL A 414 15.94 -16.26 15.21
CA VAL A 414 15.54 -14.86 15.32
C VAL A 414 15.07 -14.55 16.75
N ASP A 415 15.55 -13.45 17.32
CA ASP A 415 15.14 -12.96 18.64
C ASP A 415 14.25 -11.73 18.52
N ARG A 416 12.98 -11.88 18.93
CA ARG A 416 11.96 -10.81 18.94
C ARG A 416 11.47 -10.44 20.34
N GLY A 417 12.07 -10.94 21.42
CA GLY A 417 11.69 -10.51 22.78
C GLY A 417 11.69 -11.58 23.88
N PRO A 418 11.18 -12.82 23.66
CA PRO A 418 11.26 -13.86 24.69
C PRO A 418 12.58 -14.66 24.64
N GLY A 419 13.46 -14.37 23.67
CA GLY A 419 14.69 -15.10 23.37
C GLY A 419 14.75 -15.58 21.92
N PRO A 420 15.90 -16.13 21.48
CA PRO A 420 16.08 -16.64 20.13
C PRO A 420 15.23 -17.90 19.90
N ARG A 421 14.45 -17.90 18.81
CA ARG A 421 13.72 -19.08 18.32
C ARG A 421 14.06 -19.37 16.86
N PRO A 422 13.81 -20.59 16.34
CA PRO A 422 13.97 -20.87 14.92
C PRO A 422 13.20 -19.87 14.05
N VAL A 423 13.72 -19.60 12.85
CA VAL A 423 13.02 -18.78 11.86
C VAL A 423 11.78 -19.53 11.38
N GLU A 424 10.65 -18.83 11.35
CA GLU A 424 9.37 -19.35 10.88
C GLU A 424 8.93 -18.62 9.59
N PRO A 425 8.02 -19.18 8.78
CA PRO A 425 7.56 -18.52 7.56
C PRO A 425 7.01 -17.10 7.79
N GLY A 426 6.33 -16.87 8.93
CA GLY A 426 5.81 -15.56 9.34
C GLY A 426 6.86 -14.47 9.60
N ASP A 427 8.14 -14.82 9.74
CA ASP A 427 9.23 -13.85 9.88
C ASP A 427 9.75 -13.30 8.55
N ILE A 428 9.32 -13.90 7.43
CA ILE A 428 9.85 -13.64 6.09
C ILE A 428 8.85 -12.80 5.29
N ALA A 429 9.35 -11.73 4.69
CA ALA A 429 8.61 -10.97 3.70
C ALA A 429 9.31 -10.96 2.34
N VAL A 430 8.55 -11.17 1.26
CA VAL A 430 9.03 -11.06 -0.12
C VAL A 430 8.41 -9.83 -0.75
N LEU A 431 9.24 -8.83 -1.08
CA LEU A 431 8.76 -7.58 -1.67
C LEU A 431 9.02 -7.54 -3.17
N VAL A 432 7.96 -7.26 -3.92
CA VAL A 432 7.96 -7.22 -5.38
C VAL A 432 7.40 -5.89 -5.91
N ARG A 433 7.54 -5.63 -7.21
CA ARG A 433 7.04 -4.40 -7.85
C ARG A 433 5.62 -4.55 -8.40
N THR A 434 5.27 -5.72 -8.93
CA THR A 434 4.01 -5.92 -9.67
C THR A 434 3.21 -7.14 -9.20
N ASN A 435 1.90 -7.14 -9.44
CA ASN A 435 1.03 -8.29 -9.13
C ASN A 435 1.41 -9.55 -9.91
N ALA A 436 1.95 -9.40 -11.13
CA ALA A 436 2.47 -10.54 -11.89
C ALA A 436 3.67 -11.21 -11.20
N GLN A 437 4.52 -10.42 -10.52
CA GLN A 437 5.61 -10.96 -9.71
C GLN A 437 5.09 -11.61 -8.42
N VAL A 438 4.03 -11.08 -7.80
CA VAL A 438 3.37 -11.71 -6.64
C VAL A 438 2.94 -13.12 -6.98
N ALA A 439 2.21 -13.31 -8.09
CA ALA A 439 1.75 -14.63 -8.53
C ALA A 439 2.92 -15.59 -8.76
N LEU A 440 3.98 -15.12 -9.42
CA LEU A 440 5.13 -15.96 -9.75
C LEU A 440 5.95 -16.40 -8.51
N VAL A 441 6.07 -15.53 -7.48
CA VAL A 441 6.67 -15.91 -6.19
C VAL A 441 5.76 -16.88 -5.43
N HIS A 442 4.45 -16.58 -5.40
CA HIS A 442 3.47 -17.43 -4.73
C HIS A 442 3.49 -18.85 -5.29
N ASP A 443 3.45 -19.01 -6.62
CA ASP A 443 3.50 -20.32 -7.30
C ASP A 443 4.82 -21.08 -7.06
N ALA A 444 5.92 -20.36 -6.81
CA ALA A 444 7.20 -20.99 -6.48
C ALA A 444 7.22 -21.51 -5.03
N LEU A 445 6.67 -20.74 -4.08
CA LEU A 445 6.57 -21.16 -2.68
C LEU A 445 5.53 -22.27 -2.48
N ASP A 446 4.39 -22.20 -3.17
CA ASP A 446 3.35 -23.22 -3.15
C ASP A 446 3.89 -24.58 -3.62
N ARG A 447 4.66 -24.60 -4.72
CA ARG A 447 5.34 -25.82 -5.21
C ARG A 447 6.40 -26.35 -4.25
N ALA A 448 6.96 -25.50 -3.40
CA ALA A 448 7.91 -25.89 -2.36
C ALA A 448 7.22 -26.27 -1.05
N GLY A 449 5.88 -26.24 -0.97
CA GLY A 449 5.12 -26.54 0.25
C GLY A 449 5.19 -25.43 1.32
N VAL A 450 5.76 -24.26 1.01
CA VAL A 450 5.92 -23.16 1.97
C VAL A 450 4.65 -22.29 1.98
N PRO A 451 3.98 -22.11 3.13
CA PRO A 451 2.78 -21.30 3.21
C PRO A 451 3.12 -19.82 2.94
N ALA A 452 2.39 -19.21 2.01
CA ALA A 452 2.58 -17.81 1.63
C ALA A 452 1.25 -17.08 1.45
N VAL A 453 1.23 -15.79 1.79
CA VAL A 453 0.03 -14.94 1.70
C VAL A 453 0.37 -13.58 1.09
N THR A 454 -0.58 -12.98 0.38
CA THR A 454 -0.39 -11.65 -0.21
C THR A 454 -0.84 -10.55 0.75
N VAL A 455 0.08 -9.68 1.16
CA VAL A 455 -0.18 -8.49 1.99
C VAL A 455 -1.03 -7.50 1.21
N GLY A 456 -2.12 -7.05 1.84
CA GLY A 456 -3.11 -6.20 1.20
C GLY A 456 -4.17 -6.96 0.40
N GLY A 457 -4.07 -8.29 0.30
CA GLY A 457 -5.02 -9.15 -0.40
C GLY A 457 -5.02 -8.96 -1.91
N LEU A 458 -5.26 -10.04 -2.66
CA LEU A 458 -5.78 -9.87 -4.02
C LEU A 458 -7.21 -9.35 -3.91
N SER A 459 -7.66 -8.58 -4.91
CA SER A 459 -9.07 -8.27 -5.05
C SER A 459 -9.84 -9.59 -5.01
N VAL A 460 -10.89 -9.67 -4.19
CA VAL A 460 -11.67 -10.90 -4.09
C VAL A 460 -12.27 -11.27 -5.47
N PHE A 461 -12.46 -10.29 -6.35
CA PHE A 461 -12.91 -10.46 -7.74
C PHE A 461 -11.91 -11.19 -8.65
N LEU A 462 -10.63 -11.24 -8.28
CA LEU A 462 -9.60 -12.01 -9.00
C LEU A 462 -9.49 -13.45 -8.49
N THR A 463 -10.14 -13.78 -7.38
CA THR A 463 -10.10 -15.13 -6.84
C THR A 463 -11.02 -16.06 -7.64
N PRO A 464 -10.75 -17.37 -7.63
CA PRO A 464 -11.67 -18.34 -8.22
C PRO A 464 -13.10 -18.27 -7.66
N ALA A 465 -13.29 -17.77 -6.43
CA ALA A 465 -14.60 -17.62 -5.80
C ALA A 465 -15.53 -16.65 -6.56
N ALA A 466 -14.99 -15.56 -7.13
CA ALA A 466 -15.78 -14.63 -7.93
C ALA A 466 -16.28 -15.27 -9.23
N ARG A 467 -15.44 -16.09 -9.87
CA ARG A 467 -15.83 -16.88 -11.04
C ARG A 467 -16.88 -17.93 -10.71
N ASP A 468 -16.75 -18.61 -9.57
CA ASP A 468 -17.75 -19.58 -9.11
C ASP A 468 -19.12 -18.91 -8.91
N TRP A 469 -19.13 -17.73 -8.28
CA TRP A 469 -20.33 -16.92 -8.13
C TRP A 469 -20.91 -16.45 -9.46
N LEU A 470 -20.08 -16.01 -10.40
CA LEU A 470 -20.53 -15.60 -11.73
C LEU A 470 -21.25 -16.76 -12.45
N TRP A 471 -20.67 -17.96 -12.43
CA TRP A 471 -21.27 -19.14 -13.04
C TRP A 471 -22.61 -19.51 -12.38
N LEU A 472 -22.69 -19.41 -11.04
CA LEU A 472 -23.92 -19.66 -10.33
C LEU A 472 -25.01 -18.62 -10.65
N LEU A 473 -24.68 -17.33 -10.64
CA LEU A 473 -25.61 -16.24 -10.99
C LEU A 473 -26.15 -16.38 -12.42
N GLN A 474 -25.28 -16.69 -13.38
CA GLN A 474 -25.67 -16.95 -14.77
C GLN A 474 -26.63 -18.16 -14.89
N ALA A 475 -26.50 -19.16 -14.02
CA ALA A 475 -27.38 -20.32 -13.97
C ALA A 475 -28.71 -20.03 -13.26
N ILE A 476 -28.72 -19.17 -12.23
CA ILE A 476 -29.95 -18.70 -11.58
C ILE A 476 -30.77 -17.80 -12.51
N GLU A 477 -30.10 -16.97 -13.31
CA GLU A 477 -30.74 -16.12 -14.34
C GLU A 477 -31.36 -16.97 -15.46
N GLN A 478 -30.69 -18.05 -15.87
CA GLN A 478 -31.10 -18.89 -17.00
C GLN A 478 -31.12 -20.38 -16.62
N PRO A 479 -32.02 -20.82 -15.72
CA PRO A 479 -32.01 -22.17 -15.16
C PRO A 479 -32.49 -23.26 -16.13
N HIS A 480 -32.95 -22.89 -17.32
CA HIS A 480 -33.30 -23.79 -18.41
C HIS A 480 -32.08 -24.14 -19.30
N ARG A 481 -30.96 -23.41 -19.16
CA ARG A 481 -29.72 -23.63 -19.91
C ARG A 481 -28.88 -24.70 -19.23
N SER A 482 -28.97 -25.92 -19.74
CA SER A 482 -28.34 -27.10 -19.16
C SER A 482 -26.81 -27.02 -19.09
N ASP A 483 -26.18 -26.29 -20.00
CA ASP A 483 -24.75 -25.95 -19.99
C ASP A 483 -24.36 -25.12 -18.74
N ARG A 484 -25.15 -24.09 -18.42
CA ARG A 484 -24.91 -23.22 -17.25
C ARG A 484 -25.19 -23.93 -15.93
N VAL A 485 -26.25 -24.75 -15.89
CA VAL A 485 -26.59 -25.54 -14.71
C VAL A 485 -25.48 -26.53 -14.38
N ARG A 486 -24.92 -27.22 -15.39
CA ARG A 486 -23.78 -28.14 -15.21
C ARG A 486 -22.54 -27.41 -14.70
N LEU A 487 -22.23 -26.25 -15.28
CA LEU A 487 -21.10 -25.43 -14.85
C LEU A 487 -21.24 -24.99 -13.38
N ALA A 488 -22.41 -24.48 -13.00
CA ALA A 488 -22.69 -24.09 -11.63
C ALA A 488 -22.64 -25.27 -10.66
N ALA A 489 -23.15 -26.45 -11.05
CA ALA A 489 -23.14 -27.66 -10.23
C ALA A 489 -21.73 -28.09 -9.81
N LEU A 490 -20.75 -27.91 -10.70
CA LEU A 490 -19.34 -28.26 -10.47
C LEU A 490 -18.58 -27.25 -9.59
N THR A 491 -19.18 -26.08 -9.31
CA THR A 491 -18.54 -25.09 -8.42
C THR A 491 -18.50 -25.59 -6.98
N PRO A 492 -17.56 -25.10 -6.15
CA PRO A 492 -17.57 -25.36 -4.70
C PRO A 492 -18.83 -24.89 -3.99
N LEU A 493 -19.64 -23.99 -4.58
CA LEU A 493 -20.93 -23.53 -4.04
C LEU A 493 -21.95 -24.68 -4.00
N LEU A 494 -22.07 -25.46 -5.09
CA LEU A 494 -22.99 -26.61 -5.14
C LEU A 494 -22.31 -27.94 -4.84
N GLY A 495 -21.03 -28.09 -5.21
CA GLY A 495 -20.16 -29.18 -4.80
C GLY A 495 -20.43 -30.54 -5.44
N ARG A 496 -21.07 -30.58 -6.62
CA ARG A 496 -21.28 -31.83 -7.36
C ARG A 496 -20.02 -32.25 -8.11
N THR A 497 -19.86 -33.55 -8.32
CA THR A 497 -18.76 -34.09 -9.13
C THR A 497 -19.20 -34.36 -10.57
N ALA A 498 -18.25 -34.40 -11.50
CA ALA A 498 -18.54 -34.77 -12.89
C ALA A 498 -19.16 -36.18 -12.99
N ALA A 499 -18.70 -37.12 -12.15
CA ALA A 499 -19.23 -38.49 -12.11
C ALA A 499 -20.67 -38.55 -11.60
N GLU A 500 -21.05 -37.71 -10.63
CA GLU A 500 -22.43 -37.60 -10.16
C GLU A 500 -23.38 -37.06 -11.24
N LEU A 501 -22.90 -36.06 -12.01
CA LEU A 501 -23.69 -35.46 -13.09
C LEU A 501 -23.82 -36.40 -14.29
N ASP A 502 -22.77 -37.17 -14.59
CA ASP A 502 -22.78 -38.16 -15.68
C ASP A 502 -23.65 -39.37 -15.33
N GLY A 503 -23.50 -39.90 -14.11
CA GLY A 503 -24.23 -41.09 -13.65
C GLY A 503 -25.75 -40.90 -13.54
N ALA A 504 -26.21 -39.68 -13.23
CA ALA A 504 -27.63 -39.33 -13.15
C ALA A 504 -28.17 -38.62 -14.40
N GLY A 505 -27.32 -38.32 -15.39
CA GLY A 505 -27.70 -37.75 -16.67
C GLY A 505 -28.52 -36.45 -16.58
N ASP A 506 -29.50 -36.30 -17.47
CA ASP A 506 -30.33 -35.11 -17.56
C ASP A 506 -31.25 -34.89 -16.35
N ASP A 507 -31.57 -35.94 -15.59
CA ASP A 507 -32.43 -35.85 -14.40
C ASP A 507 -31.78 -35.04 -13.27
N ALA A 508 -30.48 -35.23 -13.05
CA ALA A 508 -29.73 -34.42 -12.08
C ALA A 508 -29.69 -32.95 -12.47
N VAL A 509 -29.52 -32.67 -13.77
CA VAL A 509 -29.50 -31.29 -14.30
C VAL A 509 -30.88 -30.64 -14.17
N ALA A 510 -31.96 -31.38 -14.46
CA ALA A 510 -33.33 -30.91 -14.29
C ALA A 510 -33.65 -30.60 -12.81
N GLN A 511 -33.21 -31.46 -11.88
CA GLN A 511 -33.41 -31.24 -10.44
C GLN A 511 -32.66 -29.99 -9.95
N ILE A 512 -31.39 -29.83 -10.33
CA ILE A 512 -30.60 -28.66 -9.97
C ILE A 512 -31.21 -27.40 -10.59
N GLY A 513 -31.60 -27.44 -11.87
CA GLY A 513 -32.29 -26.33 -12.53
C GLY A 513 -33.60 -25.92 -11.85
N GLY A 514 -34.36 -26.89 -11.32
CA GLY A 514 -35.53 -26.64 -10.48
C GLY A 514 -35.21 -25.85 -9.21
N ARG A 515 -34.17 -26.28 -8.48
CA ARG A 515 -33.71 -25.58 -7.27
C ARG A 515 -33.16 -24.18 -7.56
N LEU A 516 -32.48 -23.99 -8.69
CA LEU A 516 -31.99 -22.67 -9.11
C LEU A 516 -33.15 -21.72 -9.44
N ARG A 517 -34.27 -22.21 -9.99
CA ARG A 517 -35.51 -21.41 -10.14
C ARG A 517 -36.06 -20.98 -8.79
N ASP A 518 -36.08 -21.87 -7.80
CA ASP A 518 -36.52 -21.52 -6.45
C ASP A 518 -35.64 -20.42 -5.83
N LEU A 519 -34.32 -20.50 -6.02
CA LEU A 519 -33.40 -19.45 -5.55
C LEU A 519 -33.65 -18.11 -6.23
N SER A 520 -33.96 -18.10 -7.53
CA SER A 520 -34.34 -16.89 -8.26
C SER A 520 -35.58 -16.21 -7.66
N ALA A 521 -36.58 -17.01 -7.28
CA ALA A 521 -37.78 -16.52 -6.59
C ALA A 521 -37.45 -15.97 -5.19
N VAL A 522 -36.57 -16.63 -4.43
CA VAL A 522 -36.11 -16.16 -3.11
C VAL A 522 -35.39 -14.81 -3.23
N PHE A 523 -34.54 -14.64 -4.24
CA PHE A 523 -33.87 -13.35 -4.47
C PHE A 523 -34.89 -12.23 -4.72
N ALA A 524 -35.89 -12.48 -5.58
CA ALA A 524 -36.90 -11.48 -5.91
C ALA A 524 -37.78 -11.08 -4.72
N GLN A 525 -38.01 -11.99 -3.77
CA GLN A 525 -38.88 -11.75 -2.60
C GLN A 525 -38.12 -11.23 -1.39
N SER A 526 -36.89 -11.71 -1.17
CA SER A 526 -36.17 -11.56 0.11
C SER A 526 -34.72 -11.10 -0.05
N GLY A 527 -34.26 -10.82 -1.27
CA GLY A 527 -32.93 -10.30 -1.56
C GLY A 527 -31.80 -11.35 -1.56
N PHE A 528 -30.57 -10.86 -1.77
CA PHE A 528 -29.40 -11.71 -1.98
C PHE A 528 -29.00 -12.50 -0.73
N ALA A 529 -29.02 -11.89 0.45
CA ALA A 529 -28.67 -12.58 1.69
C ALA A 529 -29.52 -13.85 1.91
N ALA A 530 -30.83 -13.77 1.67
CA ALA A 530 -31.73 -14.92 1.78
C ALA A 530 -31.42 -16.01 0.74
N LEU A 531 -31.07 -15.62 -0.49
CA LEU A 531 -30.61 -16.55 -1.52
C LEU A 531 -29.34 -17.29 -1.07
N PHE A 532 -28.36 -16.57 -0.54
CA PHE A 532 -27.09 -17.16 -0.11
C PHE A 532 -27.29 -18.15 1.04
N GLU A 533 -28.04 -17.78 2.08
CA GLU A 533 -28.34 -18.68 3.20
C GLU A 533 -29.05 -19.95 2.72
N ARG A 534 -30.03 -19.83 1.81
CA ARG A 534 -30.75 -20.97 1.25
C ARG A 534 -29.84 -21.89 0.43
N LEU A 535 -28.93 -21.31 -0.34
CA LEU A 535 -27.92 -22.04 -1.13
C LEU A 535 -26.91 -22.76 -0.22
N ALA A 536 -26.39 -22.08 0.81
CA ALA A 536 -25.41 -22.63 1.73
C ALA A 536 -25.99 -23.82 2.50
N ALA A 537 -27.22 -23.70 3.01
CA ALA A 537 -27.93 -24.79 3.66
C ALA A 537 -28.23 -25.96 2.71
N TRP A 538 -28.67 -25.69 1.47
CA TRP A 538 -28.97 -26.74 0.49
C TRP A 538 -27.73 -27.54 0.12
N SER A 539 -26.60 -26.86 -0.06
CA SER A 539 -25.36 -27.50 -0.48
C SER A 539 -24.53 -28.06 0.68
N GLY A 540 -24.77 -27.64 1.93
CA GLY A 540 -23.88 -27.95 3.06
C GLY A 540 -22.50 -27.31 2.89
N LEU A 541 -22.46 -26.08 2.39
CA LEU A 541 -21.25 -25.40 1.94
C LEU A 541 -20.14 -25.38 2.99
N GLU A 542 -20.45 -24.93 4.21
CA GLU A 542 -19.49 -24.74 5.30
C GLU A 542 -18.82 -26.05 5.68
N ALA A 543 -19.61 -27.08 5.99
CA ALA A 543 -19.08 -28.38 6.41
C ALA A 543 -18.18 -29.00 5.33
N ARG A 544 -18.59 -28.89 4.06
CA ARG A 544 -17.85 -29.45 2.92
C ARG A 544 -16.56 -28.66 2.62
N MET A 545 -16.54 -27.35 2.85
CA MET A 545 -15.33 -26.56 2.69
C MET A 545 -14.36 -26.83 3.84
N LEU A 546 -14.83 -26.77 5.10
CA LEU A 546 -13.97 -26.97 6.27
C LEU A 546 -13.39 -28.40 6.38
N SER A 547 -13.99 -29.39 5.72
CA SER A 547 -13.43 -30.74 5.65
C SER A 547 -12.30 -30.92 4.63
N ARG A 548 -11.92 -29.88 3.88
CA ARG A 548 -10.87 -29.92 2.85
C ARG A 548 -9.64 -29.14 3.31
N ALA A 549 -8.45 -29.61 2.90
CA ALA A 549 -7.21 -28.86 3.05
C ALA A 549 -7.34 -27.48 2.38
N ALA A 550 -6.91 -26.41 3.06
CA ALA A 550 -7.07 -25.01 2.65
C ALA A 550 -8.53 -24.55 2.39
N GLY A 551 -9.53 -25.30 2.87
CA GLY A 551 -10.94 -25.00 2.62
C GLY A 551 -11.47 -23.76 3.37
N GLU A 552 -10.85 -23.40 4.49
CA GLU A 552 -11.18 -22.18 5.25
C GLU A 552 -10.99 -20.91 4.41
N ARG A 553 -9.90 -20.81 3.64
CA ARG A 553 -9.65 -19.69 2.74
C ARG A 553 -10.71 -19.61 1.65
N ARG A 554 -10.99 -20.75 0.99
CA ARG A 554 -11.98 -20.80 -0.09
C ARG A 554 -13.38 -20.44 0.41
N LEU A 555 -13.76 -20.89 1.61
CA LEU A 555 -15.02 -20.51 2.24
C LEU A 555 -15.09 -19.01 2.54
N THR A 556 -13.99 -18.45 3.04
CA THR A 556 -13.88 -17.01 3.34
C THR A 556 -14.03 -16.17 2.09
N ASP A 557 -13.36 -16.52 0.99
CA ASP A 557 -13.48 -15.80 -0.28
C ASP A 557 -14.91 -15.90 -0.85
N LEU A 558 -15.53 -17.09 -0.82
CA LEU A 558 -16.92 -17.27 -1.29
C LEU A 558 -17.91 -16.42 -0.49
N ARG A 559 -17.79 -16.39 0.84
CA ARG A 559 -18.62 -15.54 1.71
C ARG A 559 -18.36 -14.05 1.49
N HIS A 560 -17.12 -13.67 1.24
CA HIS A 560 -16.79 -12.27 1.01
C HIS A 560 -17.39 -11.76 -0.32
N VAL A 561 -17.27 -12.52 -1.41
CA VAL A 561 -17.97 -12.19 -2.67
C VAL A 561 -19.49 -12.10 -2.44
N ALA A 562 -20.06 -13.03 -1.66
CA ALA A 562 -21.50 -13.01 -1.33
C ALA A 562 -21.92 -11.71 -0.62
N GLN A 563 -21.10 -11.23 0.32
CA GLN A 563 -21.37 -9.97 1.01
C GLN A 563 -21.33 -8.78 0.05
N LEU A 564 -20.31 -8.69 -0.81
CA LEU A 564 -20.19 -7.59 -1.79
C LEU A 564 -21.36 -7.60 -2.77
N LEU A 565 -21.80 -8.78 -3.22
CA LEU A 565 -22.99 -8.93 -4.05
C LEU A 565 -24.25 -8.45 -3.32
N ASN A 566 -24.38 -8.73 -2.02
CA ASN A 566 -25.49 -8.22 -1.21
C ASN A 566 -25.45 -6.70 -1.06
N GLU A 567 -24.29 -6.13 -0.75
CA GLU A 567 -24.09 -4.69 -0.62
C GLU A 567 -24.45 -3.95 -1.92
N ALA A 568 -23.95 -4.43 -3.07
CA ALA A 568 -24.29 -3.87 -4.37
C ALA A 568 -25.79 -4.00 -4.70
N ALA A 569 -26.38 -5.17 -4.43
CA ALA A 569 -27.80 -5.40 -4.66
C ALA A 569 -28.69 -4.43 -3.84
N VAL A 570 -28.29 -4.10 -2.62
CA VAL A 570 -29.03 -3.19 -1.73
C VAL A 570 -28.77 -1.73 -2.09
N ALA A 571 -27.51 -1.32 -2.23
CA ALA A 571 -27.12 0.07 -2.44
C ALA A 571 -27.64 0.62 -3.77
N GLU A 572 -27.58 -0.19 -4.83
CA GLU A 572 -27.98 0.20 -6.19
C GLU A 572 -29.35 -0.38 -6.59
N SER A 573 -30.04 -1.11 -5.68
CA SER A 573 -31.32 -1.77 -5.96
C SER A 573 -31.28 -2.70 -7.19
N LEU A 574 -30.20 -3.48 -7.34
CA LEU A 574 -29.96 -4.30 -8.52
C LEU A 574 -30.78 -5.59 -8.53
N GLY A 575 -31.44 -5.88 -9.66
CA GLY A 575 -31.95 -7.21 -9.97
C GLY A 575 -30.85 -8.19 -10.39
N LEU A 576 -31.17 -9.49 -10.51
CA LEU A 576 -30.20 -10.56 -10.83
C LEU A 576 -29.36 -10.26 -12.10
N THR A 577 -29.99 -9.82 -13.19
CA THR A 577 -29.26 -9.51 -14.44
C THR A 577 -28.26 -8.37 -14.25
N ALA A 578 -28.68 -7.31 -13.54
CA ALA A 578 -27.81 -6.16 -13.28
C ALA A 578 -26.68 -6.52 -12.32
N LEU A 579 -26.94 -7.38 -11.33
CA LEU A 579 -25.95 -7.90 -10.39
C LEU A 579 -24.93 -8.83 -11.07
N THR A 580 -25.36 -9.68 -12.01
CA THR A 580 -24.47 -10.50 -12.85
C THR A 580 -23.54 -9.62 -13.70
N ARG A 581 -24.08 -8.55 -14.29
CA ARG A 581 -23.29 -7.57 -15.05
C ARG A 581 -22.29 -6.85 -14.14
N TRP A 582 -22.76 -6.38 -12.98
CA TRP A 582 -21.91 -5.74 -11.97
C TRP A 582 -20.72 -6.61 -11.58
N LEU A 583 -20.93 -7.90 -11.28
CA LEU A 583 -19.84 -8.82 -10.95
C LEU A 583 -18.89 -9.03 -12.14
N THR A 584 -19.43 -9.14 -13.36
CA THR A 584 -18.63 -9.29 -14.58
C THR A 584 -17.72 -8.08 -14.79
N ASP A 585 -18.24 -6.88 -14.59
CA ASP A 585 -17.50 -5.63 -14.74
C ASP A 585 -16.41 -5.52 -13.67
N ARG A 586 -16.70 -5.86 -12.41
CA ARG A 586 -15.71 -5.91 -11.31
C ARG A 586 -14.62 -6.96 -11.53
N MET A 587 -14.95 -8.10 -12.13
CA MET A 587 -13.95 -9.12 -12.49
C MET A 587 -13.06 -8.67 -13.65
N ARG A 588 -13.60 -7.88 -14.58
CA ARG A 588 -12.87 -7.37 -15.76
C ARG A 588 -11.96 -6.21 -15.40
N ASP A 589 -12.43 -5.32 -14.54
CA ASP A 589 -11.67 -4.17 -14.04
C ASP A 589 -11.80 -4.07 -12.51
N PRO A 590 -10.98 -4.83 -11.76
CA PRO A 590 -11.02 -4.86 -10.30
C PRO A 590 -10.66 -3.53 -9.63
N ALA A 591 -10.23 -2.52 -10.40
CA ALA A 591 -9.96 -1.18 -9.90
C ALA A 591 -11.21 -0.30 -9.82
N ILE A 592 -12.29 -0.66 -10.54
CA ILE A 592 -13.56 0.08 -10.51
C ILE A 592 -14.26 -0.20 -9.19
N GLY A 593 -14.40 0.85 -8.35
CA GLY A 593 -15.23 0.84 -7.14
C GLY A 593 -14.55 0.42 -5.85
N GLY A 594 -13.27 0.77 -5.68
CA GLY A 594 -12.53 0.60 -4.44
C GLY A 594 -11.77 -0.73 -4.33
N VAL A 595 -10.89 -0.84 -3.33
CA VAL A 595 -10.07 -2.05 -3.13
C VAL A 595 -10.81 -3.02 -2.20
N ASP A 596 -11.74 -3.82 -2.75
CA ASP A 596 -12.40 -4.90 -2.02
C ASP A 596 -11.46 -6.10 -1.88
N ARG A 597 -10.72 -6.12 -0.78
CA ARG A 597 -9.61 -7.03 -0.49
C ARG A 597 -10.11 -8.30 0.17
N SER A 598 -9.62 -9.47 -0.25
CA SER A 598 -9.84 -10.72 0.48
C SER A 598 -9.47 -10.57 1.97
N ARG A 599 -10.30 -11.12 2.86
CA ARG A 599 -10.14 -11.01 4.31
C ARG A 599 -8.88 -11.73 4.77
N ARG A 600 -8.21 -11.16 5.76
CA ARG A 600 -7.07 -11.80 6.43
C ARG A 600 -7.55 -12.81 7.46
N LEU A 601 -6.94 -13.99 7.46
CA LEU A 601 -7.11 -15.01 8.49
C LEU A 601 -6.00 -14.89 9.53
N ASP A 602 -6.22 -15.38 10.75
CA ASP A 602 -5.18 -15.41 11.78
C ASP A 602 -4.01 -16.31 11.37
N SER A 603 -4.29 -17.36 10.58
CA SER A 603 -3.28 -18.21 9.94
C SER A 603 -2.42 -17.47 8.92
N ASP A 604 -2.88 -16.34 8.36
CA ASP A 604 -2.09 -15.56 7.42
C ASP A 604 -0.85 -14.96 8.09
N ALA A 605 -0.87 -14.69 9.41
CA ALA A 605 0.28 -14.13 10.11
C ALA A 605 1.45 -15.12 10.26
N ALA A 606 1.18 -16.43 10.21
CA ALA A 606 2.18 -17.48 10.33
C ALA A 606 2.86 -17.84 8.99
N ALA A 607 2.39 -17.28 7.87
CA ALA A 607 2.87 -17.55 6.52
C ALA A 607 3.83 -16.47 5.99
N VAL A 608 4.61 -16.80 4.95
CA VAL A 608 5.47 -15.85 4.24
C VAL A 608 4.62 -14.71 3.67
N GLN A 609 5.01 -13.47 3.96
CA GLN A 609 4.28 -12.28 3.53
C GLN A 609 4.79 -11.78 2.17
N ILE A 610 4.03 -12.01 1.09
CA ILE A 610 4.34 -11.47 -0.25
C ILE A 610 3.63 -10.13 -0.43
N ALA A 611 4.36 -9.08 -0.81
CA ALA A 611 3.77 -7.74 -0.90
C ALA A 611 4.37 -6.91 -2.03
N THR A 612 3.60 -5.96 -2.55
CA THR A 612 4.21 -4.91 -3.37
C THR A 612 4.94 -3.90 -2.47
N VAL A 613 6.03 -3.31 -2.95
CA VAL A 613 6.79 -2.29 -2.18
C VAL A 613 5.89 -1.13 -1.69
N HIS A 614 4.93 -0.69 -2.51
CA HIS A 614 3.98 0.36 -2.12
C HIS A 614 3.06 -0.06 -0.96
N ALA A 615 2.71 -1.35 -0.87
CA ALA A 615 1.83 -1.88 0.17
C ALA A 615 2.54 -2.10 1.51
N THR A 616 3.88 -2.08 1.54
CA THR A 616 4.67 -2.29 2.77
C THR A 616 5.22 -1.02 3.39
N LYS A 617 4.93 0.16 2.81
CA LYS A 617 5.24 1.44 3.46
C LYS A 617 4.61 1.46 4.85
N GLY A 618 5.43 1.78 5.86
CA GLY A 618 5.04 1.73 7.28
C GLY A 618 5.22 0.36 7.96
N LEU A 619 5.23 -0.75 7.22
CA LEU A 619 5.44 -2.10 7.78
C LEU A 619 6.92 -2.41 8.01
N GLU A 620 7.19 -3.48 8.75
CA GLU A 620 8.53 -3.97 9.08
C GLU A 620 8.53 -5.48 9.29
N TYR A 621 9.64 -6.11 8.90
CA TYR A 621 9.79 -7.57 8.92
C TYR A 621 11.18 -7.96 9.38
N PRO A 622 11.33 -9.06 10.13
CA PRO A 622 12.64 -9.58 10.50
C PRO A 622 13.56 -9.78 9.29
N LEU A 623 13.09 -10.57 8.32
CA LEU A 623 13.83 -10.91 7.11
C LEU A 623 13.07 -10.42 5.86
N VAL A 624 13.80 -9.79 4.93
CA VAL A 624 13.21 -9.29 3.67
C VAL A 624 13.95 -9.82 2.45
N TYR A 625 13.19 -10.28 1.47
CA TYR A 625 13.65 -10.81 0.20
C TYR A 625 13.22 -9.86 -0.93
N LEU A 626 14.17 -9.38 -1.74
CA LEU A 626 13.94 -8.52 -2.92
C LEU A 626 14.37 -9.25 -4.21
N PRO A 627 13.55 -10.18 -4.73
CA PRO A 627 13.94 -11.01 -5.89
C PRO A 627 14.13 -10.21 -7.19
N TYR A 628 13.43 -9.09 -7.36
CA TYR A 628 13.37 -8.40 -8.67
C TYR A 628 13.94 -6.98 -8.67
N ALA A 629 14.74 -6.60 -7.67
CA ALA A 629 15.36 -5.27 -7.62
C ALA A 629 16.34 -5.01 -8.78
N TRP A 630 16.75 -6.07 -9.51
CA TRP A 630 17.53 -6.01 -10.74
C TRP A 630 16.72 -5.65 -11.99
N ASP A 631 15.41 -5.49 -11.88
CA ASP A 631 14.52 -5.13 -12.99
C ASP A 631 13.74 -3.87 -12.63
N ALA A 632 13.92 -2.80 -13.40
CA ALA A 632 13.23 -1.52 -13.17
C ALA A 632 11.71 -1.62 -13.37
N ALA A 633 11.20 -2.72 -13.93
CA ALA A 633 9.79 -2.90 -14.30
C ALA A 633 9.21 -1.75 -15.16
N LYS A 634 10.10 -0.97 -15.80
CA LYS A 634 9.79 0.23 -16.58
C LYS A 634 8.91 -0.11 -17.77
N ASN A 635 7.86 0.69 -17.99
CA ASN A 635 7.11 0.65 -19.23
C ASN A 635 7.89 1.42 -20.32
N PRO A 636 8.41 0.77 -21.38
CA PRO A 636 9.17 1.45 -22.42
C PRO A 636 8.31 2.40 -23.26
N LYS A 637 6.98 2.20 -23.28
CA LYS A 637 6.01 2.99 -24.02
C LYS A 637 4.95 3.48 -23.04
N PRO A 638 5.30 4.42 -22.17
CA PRO A 638 4.35 4.96 -21.22
C PRO A 638 3.23 5.65 -21.97
N ASP A 639 2.06 5.53 -21.37
CA ASP A 639 0.81 5.93 -21.95
C ASP A 639 0.60 7.45 -21.95
N LYS A 640 1.32 8.13 -21.06
CA LYS A 640 1.38 9.56 -20.80
C LYS A 640 2.76 9.86 -20.22
N LEU A 641 3.26 11.08 -20.36
CA LEU A 641 4.48 11.51 -19.66
C LEU A 641 4.12 12.49 -18.57
N LEU A 642 4.54 12.21 -17.35
CA LEU A 642 4.44 13.12 -16.23
C LEU A 642 5.86 13.55 -15.85
N LEU A 643 6.11 14.85 -15.84
CA LEU A 643 7.42 15.43 -15.59
C LEU A 643 7.29 16.86 -15.05
N HIS A 644 8.40 17.47 -14.67
CA HIS A 644 8.49 18.89 -14.38
C HIS A 644 9.24 19.62 -15.49
N ASP A 645 8.85 20.86 -15.79
CA ASP A 645 9.59 21.74 -16.69
C ASP A 645 10.80 22.38 -15.98
N ALA A 646 11.52 23.30 -16.65
CA ALA A 646 12.72 23.91 -16.08
C ALA A 646 12.41 24.85 -14.90
N ASP A 647 11.19 25.37 -14.84
CA ASP A 647 10.68 26.23 -13.77
C ASP A 647 10.07 25.43 -12.61
N GLY A 648 10.12 24.09 -12.69
CA GLY A 648 9.51 23.19 -11.71
C GLY A 648 8.01 23.04 -11.86
N ARG A 649 7.40 23.49 -12.97
CA ARG A 649 5.97 23.32 -13.20
C ARG A 649 5.68 21.90 -13.66
N ARG A 650 4.62 21.32 -13.11
CA ARG A 650 4.16 19.98 -13.44
C ARG A 650 3.53 19.93 -14.82
N ILE A 651 4.09 19.11 -15.71
CA ILE A 651 3.63 18.90 -17.09
C ILE A 651 3.10 17.47 -17.24
N LEU A 652 1.94 17.36 -17.89
CA LEU A 652 1.34 16.10 -18.32
C LEU A 652 1.26 16.09 -19.86
N ASP A 653 2.15 15.34 -20.51
CA ASP A 653 2.10 15.09 -21.95
C ASP A 653 1.06 14.01 -22.26
N VAL A 654 0.03 14.41 -23.00
CA VAL A 654 -1.03 13.53 -23.51
C VAL A 654 -1.02 13.43 -25.04
N GLY A 655 -0.08 14.10 -25.71
CA GLY A 655 0.03 14.15 -27.17
C GLY A 655 0.75 12.93 -27.78
N GLY A 656 1.48 12.17 -26.97
CA GLY A 656 2.08 10.90 -27.37
C GLY A 656 3.35 11.02 -28.22
N PRO A 657 3.91 9.87 -28.69
CA PRO A 657 5.28 9.81 -29.25
C PRO A 657 5.56 10.63 -30.49
N GLU A 658 4.52 10.94 -31.28
CA GLU A 658 4.61 11.73 -32.51
C GLU A 658 4.50 13.24 -32.25
N GLY A 659 4.17 13.63 -31.01
CA GLY A 659 3.99 15.03 -30.63
C GLY A 659 5.30 15.83 -30.62
N PRO A 660 5.25 17.14 -30.95
CA PRO A 660 6.43 18.00 -30.94
C PRO A 660 7.01 18.11 -29.53
N GLY A 661 8.34 17.98 -29.41
CA GLY A 661 9.05 18.01 -28.12
C GLY A 661 8.93 16.73 -27.28
N TYR A 662 8.28 15.66 -27.78
CA TYR A 662 8.10 14.42 -27.04
C TYR A 662 9.42 13.81 -26.56
N ASN A 663 10.47 13.77 -27.40
CA ASN A 663 11.75 13.14 -27.02
C ASN A 663 12.43 13.83 -25.82
N GLU A 664 12.34 15.15 -25.74
CA GLU A 664 12.89 15.91 -24.62
C GLU A 664 12.06 15.66 -23.35
N ARG A 665 10.73 15.76 -23.45
CA ARG A 665 9.83 15.46 -22.32
C ARG A 665 9.97 14.01 -21.85
N LYS A 666 10.14 13.07 -22.78
CA LYS A 666 10.37 11.65 -22.51
C LYS A 666 11.66 11.43 -21.74
N LYS A 667 12.73 12.12 -22.13
CA LYS A 667 14.02 12.06 -21.42
C LYS A 667 13.86 12.55 -19.98
N ARG A 668 13.22 13.71 -19.77
CA ARG A 668 12.98 14.27 -18.43
C ARG A 668 12.08 13.37 -17.57
N HIS A 669 10.99 12.88 -18.15
CA HIS A 669 10.14 11.87 -17.51
C HIS A 669 10.93 10.62 -17.09
N ASP A 670 11.80 10.11 -17.97
CA ASP A 670 12.62 8.95 -17.68
C ASP A 670 13.64 9.21 -16.57
N ASP A 671 14.22 10.41 -16.51
CA ASP A 671 15.16 10.82 -15.47
C ASP A 671 14.46 10.96 -14.11
N GLU A 672 13.25 11.52 -14.07
CA GLU A 672 12.44 11.63 -12.85
C GLU A 672 11.95 10.25 -12.35
N GLU A 673 11.45 9.40 -13.26
CA GLU A 673 11.06 8.01 -12.96
C GLU A 673 12.27 7.22 -12.43
N ALA A 674 13.45 7.41 -13.01
CA ALA A 674 14.68 6.79 -12.53
C ALA A 674 15.06 7.22 -11.11
N GLY A 675 14.67 8.43 -10.69
CA GLY A 675 14.80 8.93 -9.32
C GLY A 675 13.78 8.32 -8.36
N GLU A 676 12.52 8.19 -8.77
CA GLU A 676 11.48 7.51 -7.99
C GLU A 676 11.80 6.03 -7.77
N GLU A 677 12.34 5.32 -8.77
CA GLU A 677 12.80 3.94 -8.62
C GLU A 677 13.91 3.78 -7.56
N LEU A 678 14.77 4.79 -7.35
CA LEU A 678 15.74 4.78 -6.26
C LEU A 678 15.06 4.91 -4.88
N ARG A 679 14.05 5.78 -4.77
CA ARG A 679 13.25 5.93 -3.54
C ARG A 679 12.46 4.65 -3.23
N LEU A 680 11.93 3.99 -4.25
CA LEU A 680 11.28 2.69 -4.14
C LEU A 680 12.23 1.60 -3.64
N LEU A 681 13.45 1.54 -4.18
CA LEU A 681 14.48 0.66 -3.65
C LEU A 681 14.77 0.99 -2.18
N TYR A 682 14.97 2.25 -1.82
CA TYR A 682 15.19 2.67 -0.42
C TYR A 682 14.07 2.22 0.51
N VAL A 683 12.80 2.39 0.12
CA VAL A 683 11.64 1.91 0.90
C VAL A 683 11.71 0.40 1.10
N ALA A 684 11.99 -0.36 0.04
CA ALA A 684 12.06 -1.82 0.08
C ALA A 684 13.19 -2.33 0.99
N LEU A 685 14.39 -1.74 0.88
CA LEU A 685 15.57 -2.09 1.69
C LEU A 685 15.31 -1.85 3.19
N THR A 686 14.67 -0.73 3.52
CA THR A 686 14.45 -0.28 4.91
C THR A 686 13.27 -0.95 5.63
N ARG A 687 12.65 -1.97 5.01
CA ARG A 687 11.64 -2.82 5.67
C ARG A 687 12.26 -3.89 6.57
N ALA A 688 13.51 -4.27 6.32
CA ALA A 688 14.21 -5.31 7.06
C ALA A 688 14.65 -4.83 8.45
N MET A 689 14.47 -5.68 9.46
CA MET A 689 15.01 -5.45 10.80
C MET A 689 16.43 -5.98 10.92
N CYS A 690 16.69 -7.21 10.47
CA CYS A 690 17.96 -7.90 10.74
C CYS A 690 18.62 -8.51 9.51
N GLN A 691 17.88 -8.97 8.50
CA GLN A 691 18.46 -9.51 7.28
C GLN A 691 17.74 -9.07 6.00
N LEU A 692 18.54 -8.86 4.96
CA LEU A 692 18.11 -8.54 3.61
C LEU A 692 18.77 -9.49 2.60
N VAL A 693 17.96 -10.09 1.72
CA VAL A 693 18.42 -10.94 0.62
C VAL A 693 18.01 -10.33 -0.72
N LEU A 694 18.99 -10.05 -1.56
CA LEU A 694 18.83 -9.36 -2.84
C LEU A 694 19.23 -10.27 -3.99
N TRP A 695 18.58 -10.10 -5.14
CA TRP A 695 18.98 -10.76 -6.38
C TRP A 695 19.49 -9.77 -7.42
N TRP A 696 20.52 -10.18 -8.14
CA TRP A 696 20.99 -9.54 -9.35
C TRP A 696 20.90 -10.50 -10.54
N ALA A 697 20.34 -10.05 -11.67
CA ALA A 697 20.27 -10.86 -12.88
C ALA A 697 20.56 -10.03 -14.14
N PRO A 698 21.22 -10.63 -15.16
CA PRO A 698 21.70 -9.92 -16.35
C PRO A 698 20.63 -9.87 -17.44
N ALA A 699 19.66 -8.97 -17.35
CA ALA A 699 18.69 -8.70 -18.41
C ALA A 699 18.95 -7.36 -19.11
N TYR A 700 18.28 -7.15 -20.25
CA TYR A 700 18.36 -5.88 -20.96
C TYR A 700 17.85 -4.69 -20.13
N SER A 701 16.83 -4.90 -19.27
CA SER A 701 16.29 -3.85 -18.38
C SER A 701 17.18 -3.56 -17.18
N THR A 702 18.12 -4.44 -16.84
CA THR A 702 19.00 -4.30 -15.66
C THR A 702 19.83 -3.03 -15.69
N LYS A 703 20.19 -2.53 -16.87
CA LYS A 703 20.94 -1.27 -17.03
C LYS A 703 20.29 -0.06 -16.35
N ALA A 704 18.96 -0.04 -16.26
CA ALA A 704 18.19 1.04 -15.64
C ALA A 704 17.71 0.69 -14.23
N ALA A 705 17.94 -0.54 -13.76
CA ALA A 705 17.42 -1.01 -12.48
C ALA A 705 18.12 -0.31 -11.30
N PRO A 706 17.36 0.08 -10.26
CA PRO A 706 17.89 0.88 -9.17
C PRO A 706 19.00 0.13 -8.42
N LEU A 707 18.87 -1.19 -8.21
CA LEU A 707 19.90 -1.96 -7.53
C LEU A 707 21.20 -2.03 -8.35
N HIS A 708 21.10 -2.26 -9.65
CA HIS A 708 22.28 -2.33 -10.52
C HIS A 708 23.04 -1.00 -10.55
N ARG A 709 22.32 0.12 -10.65
CA ARG A 709 22.89 1.47 -10.60
C ARG A 709 23.56 1.72 -9.25
N MET A 710 22.91 1.34 -8.15
CA MET A 710 23.52 1.48 -6.82
C MET A 710 24.82 0.67 -6.70
N LEU A 711 24.86 -0.57 -7.20
CA LEU A 711 26.01 -1.45 -7.05
C LEU A 711 27.18 -1.11 -7.99
N LEU A 712 26.91 -0.78 -9.26
CA LEU A 712 27.94 -0.73 -10.30
C LEU A 712 28.20 0.64 -10.92
N SER A 713 27.35 1.63 -10.68
CA SER A 713 27.47 2.98 -11.30
C SER A 713 28.00 4.06 -10.37
N ARG A 714 28.22 3.72 -9.10
CA ARG A 714 28.72 4.64 -8.08
C ARG A 714 29.62 3.92 -7.08
N ARG A 715 30.49 4.68 -6.42
CA ARG A 715 31.20 4.22 -5.22
C ARG A 715 30.40 4.55 -3.96
N PRO A 716 30.55 3.77 -2.86
CA PRO A 716 29.95 4.13 -1.58
C PRO A 716 30.32 5.57 -1.17
N GLY A 717 29.33 6.37 -0.76
CA GLY A 717 29.50 7.77 -0.39
C GLY A 717 29.40 8.79 -1.54
N GLU A 718 29.39 8.36 -2.81
CA GLU A 718 29.16 9.27 -3.93
C GLU A 718 27.69 9.72 -4.01
N LEU A 719 27.51 11.02 -4.26
CA LEU A 719 26.20 11.65 -4.31
C LEU A 719 25.38 11.23 -5.54
N ALA A 720 25.97 11.31 -6.73
CA ALA A 720 25.24 11.11 -7.97
C ALA A 720 25.03 9.64 -8.28
N VAL A 721 23.81 9.28 -8.67
CA VAL A 721 23.48 7.94 -9.17
C VAL A 721 23.02 8.06 -10.63
N PRO A 722 23.86 7.74 -11.62
CA PRO A 722 23.50 7.77 -13.03
C PRO A 722 22.17 7.05 -13.32
N ALA A 723 21.41 7.56 -14.30
CA ALA A 723 20.11 6.99 -14.68
C ALA A 723 20.24 5.59 -15.31
N GLN A 724 21.39 5.27 -15.91
CA GLN A 724 21.69 3.96 -16.49
C GLN A 724 23.16 3.61 -16.34
N GLU A 725 23.46 2.31 -16.29
CA GLU A 725 24.82 1.75 -16.31
C GLU A 725 24.88 0.51 -17.20
N ARG A 726 26.01 0.28 -17.88
CA ARG A 726 26.13 -0.85 -18.79
C ARG A 726 26.21 -2.15 -18.00
N VAL A 727 25.37 -3.13 -18.36
CA VAL A 727 25.44 -4.49 -17.81
C VAL A 727 26.71 -5.20 -18.32
N PRO A 728 27.70 -5.51 -17.45
CA PRO A 728 28.95 -6.17 -17.85
C PRO A 728 28.74 -7.63 -18.25
N ALA A 729 29.78 -8.26 -18.82
CA ALA A 729 29.80 -9.70 -19.08
C ALA A 729 29.87 -10.49 -17.76
N ASP A 730 29.43 -11.75 -17.75
CA ASP A 730 29.27 -12.53 -16.53
C ASP A 730 30.53 -12.64 -15.64
N PRO A 731 31.74 -12.89 -16.18
CA PRO A 731 32.96 -12.92 -15.35
C PRO A 731 33.24 -11.57 -14.68
N ASP A 732 33.02 -10.48 -15.40
CA ASP A 732 33.24 -9.11 -14.90
C ASP A 732 32.22 -8.76 -13.81
N VAL A 733 30.97 -9.23 -13.94
CA VAL A 733 29.93 -9.02 -12.92
C VAL A 733 30.34 -9.66 -11.61
N ALA A 734 30.71 -10.94 -11.62
CA ALA A 734 31.11 -11.65 -10.40
C ALA A 734 32.27 -10.93 -9.69
N GLN A 735 33.30 -10.56 -10.46
CA GLN A 735 34.45 -9.83 -9.92
C GLN A 735 34.05 -8.47 -9.32
N ARG A 736 33.21 -7.70 -10.02
CA ARG A 736 32.77 -6.36 -9.56
C ARG A 736 31.87 -6.45 -8.33
N LEU A 737 30.98 -7.45 -8.25
CA LEU A 737 30.13 -7.64 -7.09
C LEU A 737 30.95 -8.08 -5.87
N SER A 738 31.91 -8.99 -6.04
CA SER A 738 32.84 -9.36 -4.97
C SER A 738 33.70 -8.18 -4.51
N ALA A 739 34.22 -7.38 -5.45
CA ALA A 739 34.98 -6.17 -5.12
C ALA A 739 34.11 -5.10 -4.42
N TRP A 740 32.84 -4.98 -4.81
CA TRP A 740 31.88 -4.11 -4.13
C TRP A 740 31.63 -4.58 -2.70
N ALA A 741 31.41 -5.87 -2.46
CA ALA A 741 31.23 -6.40 -1.10
C ALA A 741 32.49 -6.22 -0.23
N GLY A 742 33.67 -6.30 -0.86
CA GLY A 742 34.95 -6.25 -0.18
C GLY A 742 35.13 -7.40 0.82
N ASP A 743 36.04 -7.23 1.78
CA ASP A 743 36.28 -8.21 2.86
C ASP A 743 35.32 -8.03 4.04
N SER A 744 34.14 -7.41 3.81
CA SER A 744 33.18 -7.12 4.87
C SER A 744 32.47 -8.40 5.35
N GLU A 745 32.45 -8.63 6.66
CA GLU A 745 31.61 -9.68 7.26
C GLU A 745 30.10 -9.38 7.18
N LEU A 746 29.73 -8.16 6.77
CA LEU A 746 28.34 -7.69 6.72
C LEU A 746 27.62 -8.05 5.41
N VAL A 747 28.37 -8.28 4.33
CA VAL A 747 27.83 -8.49 2.97
C VAL A 747 28.40 -9.78 2.39
N ARG A 748 27.52 -10.68 1.95
CA ARG A 748 27.92 -11.90 1.24
C ARG A 748 27.39 -11.91 -0.19
N VAL A 749 28.27 -12.16 -1.15
CA VAL A 749 27.93 -12.34 -2.56
C VAL A 749 27.93 -13.83 -2.90
N GLU A 750 26.85 -14.31 -3.49
CA GLU A 750 26.63 -15.74 -3.76
C GLU A 750 26.22 -15.93 -5.22
N ALA A 751 26.88 -16.87 -5.91
CA ALA A 751 26.44 -17.27 -7.24
C ALA A 751 25.25 -18.23 -7.12
N VAL A 752 24.18 -17.95 -7.87
CA VAL A 752 23.05 -18.87 -8.00
C VAL A 752 23.47 -20.07 -8.84
N GLY A 753 23.05 -21.27 -8.42
CA GLY A 753 23.36 -22.54 -9.07
C GLY A 753 22.90 -22.63 -10.54
N ALA A 754 23.38 -23.67 -11.23
CA ALA A 754 22.97 -23.96 -12.60
C ALA A 754 21.46 -24.28 -12.71
N ASP A 755 20.90 -24.04 -13.89
CA ASP A 755 19.51 -24.39 -14.21
C ASP A 755 19.41 -25.88 -14.63
N PRO A 756 18.39 -26.66 -14.19
CA PRO A 756 17.29 -26.26 -13.31
C PRO A 756 17.73 -26.14 -11.85
N ILE A 757 17.15 -25.17 -11.15
CA ILE A 757 17.35 -25.01 -9.70
C ILE A 757 16.53 -26.10 -8.99
N VAL A 758 17.22 -26.92 -8.21
CA VAL A 758 16.58 -27.94 -7.37
C VAL A 758 15.94 -27.25 -6.17
N VAL A 759 14.62 -27.30 -6.09
CA VAL A 759 13.84 -26.73 -4.98
C VAL A 759 13.38 -27.89 -4.08
N PRO A 760 13.92 -28.03 -2.86
CA PRO A 760 13.42 -29.02 -1.91
C PRO A 760 12.01 -28.68 -1.45
N GLU A 761 11.22 -29.71 -1.13
CA GLU A 761 9.90 -29.55 -0.51
C GLU A 761 10.08 -29.30 0.99
N TRP A 762 9.45 -28.26 1.51
CA TRP A 762 9.41 -27.95 2.93
C TRP A 762 8.28 -28.73 3.60
N THR A 763 8.59 -29.37 4.71
CA THR A 763 7.59 -29.99 5.58
C THR A 763 7.58 -29.23 6.91
N PRO A 764 6.41 -28.78 7.40
CA PRO A 764 6.34 -28.13 8.71
C PRO A 764 6.85 -29.09 9.80
N PRO A 765 7.53 -28.57 10.84
CA PRO A 765 7.86 -29.38 12.00
C PRO A 765 6.59 -30.06 12.52
N GLN A 766 6.59 -31.39 12.67
CA GLN A 766 5.48 -32.06 13.32
C GLN A 766 5.41 -31.52 14.75
N GLU A 767 4.30 -30.87 15.12
CA GLU A 767 3.98 -30.70 16.53
C GLU A 767 3.94 -32.11 17.12
N GLU A 768 4.80 -32.38 18.11
CA GLU A 768 4.60 -33.52 18.99
C GLU A 768 3.26 -33.27 19.68
N VAL A 769 2.18 -33.78 19.09
CA VAL A 769 0.90 -33.93 19.75
C VAL A 769 1.19 -34.85 20.93
N GLY A 770 1.42 -34.24 22.09
CA GLY A 770 1.70 -34.95 23.33
C GLY A 770 0.71 -36.10 23.43
N SER A 771 1.25 -37.32 23.45
CA SER A 771 0.47 -38.54 23.54
C SER A 771 -0.53 -38.39 24.68
N TRP A 772 -1.80 -38.23 24.35
CA TRP A 772 -2.85 -38.42 25.35
C TRP A 772 -2.70 -39.85 25.86
N PRO A 773 -2.59 -40.07 27.19
CA PRO A 773 -2.49 -41.43 27.70
C PRO A 773 -3.73 -42.22 27.24
N PRO A 774 -3.56 -43.49 26.86
CA PRO A 774 -4.67 -44.30 26.39
C PRO A 774 -5.76 -44.34 27.46
N ARG A 775 -7.00 -44.00 27.08
CA ARG A 775 -8.17 -44.14 27.96
C ARG A 775 -8.20 -45.58 28.48
N GLY A 776 -8.00 -45.72 29.78
CA GLY A 776 -8.03 -46.99 30.48
C GLY A 776 -9.33 -47.75 30.21
N SER A 777 -9.15 -49.02 29.86
CA SER A 777 -10.15 -50.07 29.80
C SER A 777 -11.10 -50.02 31.00
N THR A 778 -12.38 -50.18 30.71
CA THR A 778 -13.50 -50.37 31.62
C THR A 778 -13.17 -51.31 32.79
N ALA A 779 -13.14 -50.75 34.00
CA ALA A 779 -13.25 -51.53 35.24
C ALA A 779 -14.73 -51.69 35.59
N THR A 780 -15.19 -52.93 35.54
CA THR A 780 -16.48 -53.41 36.02
C THR A 780 -16.71 -53.04 37.49
N SER A 781 -17.75 -52.25 37.77
CA SER A 781 -18.25 -51.98 39.12
C SER A 781 -19.26 -53.05 39.55
N THR A 782 -18.88 -53.88 40.52
CA THR A 782 -19.79 -54.74 41.29
C THR A 782 -20.35 -53.95 42.48
N PRO A 783 -21.66 -53.97 42.76
CA PRO A 783 -22.25 -53.16 43.83
C PRO A 783 -22.13 -53.86 45.20
N PRO A 784 -21.84 -53.14 46.31
CA PRO A 784 -22.03 -53.66 47.65
C PRO A 784 -23.46 -53.38 48.14
N GLY A 785 -24.06 -54.41 48.75
CA GLY A 785 -25.42 -54.40 49.25
C GLY A 785 -25.62 -53.62 50.56
N GLY A 786 -26.74 -52.90 50.61
CA GLY A 786 -27.71 -52.75 51.69
C GLY A 786 -27.27 -52.55 53.16
N ALA A 787 -27.69 -51.41 53.73
CA ALA A 787 -28.46 -51.33 54.98
C ALA A 787 -29.22 -49.98 55.07
N PRO A 788 -30.38 -49.90 55.77
CA PRO A 788 -31.48 -48.95 55.52
C PRO A 788 -31.49 -47.71 56.46
N PRO A 789 -32.46 -46.77 56.32
CA PRO A 789 -32.27 -45.35 56.63
C PRO A 789 -32.76 -44.92 58.02
N THR A 790 -32.27 -43.79 58.51
CA THR A 790 -32.90 -43.01 59.58
C THR A 790 -32.99 -41.53 59.25
N ARG A 791 -34.18 -41.01 59.52
CA ARG A 791 -34.73 -39.68 59.27
C ARG A 791 -34.00 -38.58 60.05
N ARG A 792 -33.77 -37.42 59.43
CA ARG A 792 -34.47 -36.16 59.74
C ARG A 792 -34.17 -35.10 58.69
#